data_AF-A0A7L5SXL1-F1
#
_entry.id   AF-A0A7L5SXL1-F1
#
_cell.length_a   1.000
_cell.length_b   1.000
_cell.length_c   1.000
_cell.angle_alpha   90.00
_cell.angle_beta   90.00
_cell.angle_gamma   90.00
#
_symmetry.space_group_name_H-M   'P 1'
#
loop_
_entity.id
_entity.type
_entity.pdbx_description
1 polymer ?
#
loop_
_entity_poly.entity_id
_entity_poly.type
_entity_poly.pdbx_seq_one_letter_code
_entity_poly.pdbx_strand_id
1 'polypeptide(L)'
;MRKNGRMAEGGDFWHGLAGRIAHFDREAAAQAADRAEQERQRVLEEFPLESWPELRLDRYALGPAAYGGPRHSFCRLLEYGTNAFGSIRGGSAAKHIVFQHRTGEWRVVPSALRGLSVGEAWAEVRAEFVTAFAAAADGDYERIDDLESLSYGQALTTKSLAVYFPDDFLPIFSASHVRHFTALLGGRPHQYSSGVRTWRANRELLGLVRKTQEFEGWRPHEVMAFLYAFHDPRPKDRVIWKIAPGERAALWDDCFSNRRIRIGWDEVGSLGQYESDQELKETLDQYWPRSTGGNLRLARQMLAFRDLEPGDLIVANRGKSEVLAVGTVTDGYSYDPDVKKYRHTVGVDWDTSYAQLFDSPRHAWQQTLVKVSATLWQEIRHGRKTALAEAAEPVGGTDTELPDSVREVQSLLDHKGQVVLQGPPGTGKTRLALSVALAIAGRGDQIEAPPEERAAALAELSKVPDDAKAARLTMATFHPSYGYEDFVEGFKPDLAATGAGLNLTMTDGLFRRVCAAAEEAPDETFLIVVDEINRGDLPRILGELITLLELDKRGSVYVTLPTSGRQQTVPKNVRIIGTMNSADRSVGHIDAAIRRRFAFLDVPPDLDVLDGEVGGLGLADFLEGLNAKLDQSFGPDHLLGQAYLLADDRPLATAEQLSHAFHHEIVPLVADYCLGQPDLLRSVLGKLVDDRTGRVVQTNPQDLPGMLADEFASTSSAGEERTEDESLGGWGGE
;
A
#
# COMPACT_ATOMS: atom_id res chain seq x y z
N MET A 1 32.57 2.20 -31.71
CA MET A 1 31.43 1.46 -32.31
C MET A 1 31.34 0.14 -31.57
N ARG A 2 30.30 -0.27 -30.84
CA ARG A 2 28.86 0.05 -30.81
C ARG A 2 28.41 0.42 -29.38
N LYS A 3 27.33 1.20 -29.31
CA LYS A 3 26.73 1.81 -28.11
C LYS A 3 25.92 0.81 -27.27
N ASN A 4 26.08 0.93 -25.95
CA ASN A 4 25.12 0.58 -24.91
C ASN A 4 23.96 1.58 -24.86
N GLY A 5 22.79 1.16 -24.37
CA GLY A 5 21.74 2.06 -23.88
C GLY A 5 20.36 1.40 -23.80
N ARG A 6 19.96 1.01 -22.58
CA ARG A 6 18.68 0.38 -22.21
C ARG A 6 17.45 1.18 -22.70
N MET A 7 16.53 0.50 -23.37
CA MET A 7 15.10 0.87 -23.50
C MET A 7 14.30 -0.34 -23.02
N ALA A 8 13.58 -0.25 -21.91
CA ALA A 8 12.86 -1.42 -21.35
C ALA A 8 11.42 -1.14 -20.86
N GLU A 9 10.94 0.09 -20.74
CA GLU A 9 9.55 0.34 -20.29
C GLU A 9 8.54 0.53 -21.44
N GLY A 10 8.94 1.13 -22.57
CA GLY A 10 8.02 1.32 -23.71
C GLY A 10 7.77 0.07 -24.57
N GLY A 11 8.60 -0.98 -24.44
CA GLY A 11 8.54 -2.15 -25.32
C GLY A 11 7.31 -3.05 -25.09
N ASP A 12 6.77 -3.07 -23.87
CA ASP A 12 5.71 -3.98 -23.44
C ASP A 12 4.29 -3.41 -23.68
N PHE A 13 4.16 -2.08 -23.87
CA PHE A 13 2.90 -1.45 -24.28
C PHE A 13 2.55 -1.79 -25.75
N TRP A 14 3.54 -1.69 -26.64
CA TRP A 14 3.34 -1.99 -28.06
C TRP A 14 3.20 -3.49 -28.31
N HIS A 15 3.78 -4.34 -27.46
CA HIS A 15 3.55 -5.78 -27.50
C HIS A 15 2.13 -6.11 -27.03
N GLY A 16 1.28 -6.61 -27.94
CA GLY A 16 -0.10 -6.99 -27.62
C GLY A 16 -1.13 -5.84 -27.64
N LEU A 17 -0.77 -4.62 -28.08
CA LEU A 17 -1.70 -3.49 -28.23
C LEU A 17 -2.92 -3.85 -29.10
N ALA A 18 -2.68 -4.48 -30.26
CA ALA A 18 -3.75 -4.94 -31.14
C ALA A 18 -4.70 -5.96 -30.45
N GLY A 19 -4.16 -6.81 -29.59
CA GLY A 19 -4.95 -7.74 -28.77
C GLY A 19 -5.81 -7.02 -27.75
N ARG A 20 -5.25 -6.05 -27.01
CA ARG A 20 -6.01 -5.23 -26.04
C ARG A 20 -7.11 -4.43 -26.70
N ILE A 21 -6.84 -3.82 -27.85
CA ILE A 21 -7.84 -3.08 -28.64
C ILE A 21 -8.98 -3.99 -29.08
N ALA A 22 -8.68 -5.22 -29.51
CA ALA A 22 -9.72 -6.19 -29.90
C ALA A 22 -10.63 -6.62 -28.73
N HIS A 23 -10.14 -6.56 -27.48
CA HIS A 23 -10.91 -6.92 -26.28
C HIS A 23 -11.52 -5.70 -25.56
N PHE A 24 -11.24 -4.48 -26.02
CA PHE A 24 -11.77 -3.27 -25.41
C PHE A 24 -13.22 -3.03 -25.84
N ASP A 25 -14.11 -2.84 -24.88
CA ASP A 25 -15.51 -2.50 -25.14
C ASP A 25 -15.64 -1.04 -25.60
N ARG A 26 -15.43 -0.84 -26.90
CA ARG A 26 -15.51 0.47 -27.53
C ARG A 26 -16.95 1.01 -27.58
N GLU A 27 -17.96 0.15 -27.57
CA GLU A 27 -19.36 0.58 -27.58
C GLU A 27 -19.75 1.22 -26.24
N ALA A 28 -19.37 0.60 -25.12
CA ALA A 28 -19.56 1.20 -23.80
C ALA A 28 -18.80 2.52 -23.64
N ALA A 29 -17.56 2.59 -24.14
CA ALA A 29 -16.77 3.82 -24.16
C ALA A 29 -17.44 4.92 -25.01
N ALA A 30 -18.05 4.53 -26.14
CA ALA A 30 -18.75 5.46 -27.01
C ALA A 30 -19.99 6.07 -26.34
N GLN A 31 -20.77 5.27 -25.62
CA GLN A 31 -21.92 5.75 -24.84
C GLN A 31 -21.49 6.68 -23.69
N ALA A 32 -20.34 6.41 -23.06
CA ALA A 32 -19.78 7.28 -22.03
C ALA A 32 -19.34 8.64 -22.61
N ALA A 33 -18.77 8.65 -23.82
CA ALA A 33 -18.40 9.86 -24.53
C ALA A 33 -19.63 10.73 -24.88
N ASP A 34 -20.78 10.12 -25.22
CA ASP A 34 -22.01 10.87 -25.48
C ASP A 34 -22.55 11.55 -24.22
N ARG A 35 -22.47 10.89 -23.06
CA ARG A 35 -22.81 11.50 -21.76
C ARG A 35 -21.87 12.65 -21.41
N ALA A 36 -20.57 12.46 -21.64
CA ALA A 36 -19.56 13.48 -21.43
C ALA A 36 -19.82 14.73 -22.28
N GLU A 37 -20.27 14.56 -23.52
CA GLU A 37 -20.63 15.67 -24.40
C GLU A 37 -21.89 16.40 -23.91
N GLN A 38 -22.91 15.70 -23.41
CA GLN A 38 -24.10 16.33 -22.83
C GLN A 38 -23.76 17.18 -21.60
N GLU A 39 -22.88 16.68 -20.73
CA GLU A 39 -22.38 17.42 -19.57
C GLU A 39 -21.61 18.68 -20.00
N ARG A 40 -20.76 18.56 -21.03
CA ARG A 40 -20.01 19.70 -21.59
C ARG A 40 -20.94 20.77 -22.17
N GLN A 41 -21.97 20.37 -22.93
CA GLN A 41 -22.96 21.30 -23.48
C GLN A 41 -23.69 22.09 -22.40
N ARG A 42 -24.04 21.44 -21.28
CA ARG A 42 -24.62 22.16 -20.13
C ARG A 42 -23.69 23.24 -19.58
N VAL A 43 -22.38 22.98 -19.52
CA VAL A 43 -21.41 24.02 -19.10
C VAL A 43 -21.41 25.19 -20.07
N LEU A 44 -21.43 24.92 -21.39
CA LEU A 44 -21.47 25.98 -22.41
C LEU A 44 -22.75 26.81 -22.34
N GLU A 45 -23.89 26.19 -22.07
CA GLU A 45 -25.18 26.88 -21.90
C GLU A 45 -25.19 27.80 -20.67
N GLU A 46 -24.63 27.34 -19.55
CA GLU A 46 -24.61 28.11 -18.29
C GLU A 46 -23.47 29.14 -18.21
N PHE A 47 -22.39 28.89 -18.93
CA PHE A 47 -21.17 29.70 -18.97
C PHE A 47 -20.64 29.83 -20.41
N PRO A 48 -21.33 30.56 -21.30
CA PRO A 48 -20.84 30.81 -22.64
C PRO A 48 -19.49 31.52 -22.60
N LEU A 49 -18.62 31.25 -23.59
CA LEU A 49 -17.26 31.76 -23.59
C LEU A 49 -17.21 33.30 -23.54
N GLU A 50 -18.13 33.94 -24.24
CA GLU A 50 -18.33 35.39 -24.28
C GLU A 50 -18.74 36.02 -22.95
N SER A 51 -19.22 35.23 -21.98
CA SER A 51 -19.65 35.73 -20.66
C SER A 51 -18.49 35.87 -19.66
N TRP A 52 -17.32 35.28 -19.95
CA TRP A 52 -16.18 35.25 -19.04
C TRP A 52 -15.63 36.60 -18.61
N PRO A 53 -15.50 37.62 -19.49
CA PRO A 53 -15.01 38.93 -19.10
C PRO A 53 -15.85 39.59 -17.98
N GLU A 54 -17.14 39.28 -17.92
CA GLU A 54 -18.09 39.82 -16.96
C GLU A 54 -18.47 38.82 -15.86
N LEU A 55 -17.85 37.64 -15.83
CA LEU A 55 -18.18 36.58 -14.88
C LEU A 55 -17.95 37.07 -13.45
N ARG A 56 -19.02 37.06 -12.66
CA ARG A 56 -18.98 37.50 -11.26
C ARG A 56 -18.37 36.42 -10.38
N LEU A 57 -17.73 36.84 -9.28
CA LEU A 57 -17.10 35.92 -8.33
C LEU A 57 -18.08 34.89 -7.76
N ASP A 58 -19.33 35.27 -7.48
CA ASP A 58 -20.38 34.36 -6.99
C ASP A 58 -20.85 33.34 -8.04
N ARG A 59 -20.63 33.63 -9.33
CA ARG A 59 -20.88 32.70 -10.44
C ARG A 59 -19.68 31.81 -10.73
N TYR A 60 -18.49 32.16 -10.26
CA TYR A 60 -17.27 31.37 -10.43
C TYR A 60 -17.02 30.43 -9.24
N ALA A 61 -16.89 30.99 -8.03
CA ALA A 61 -16.22 30.35 -6.91
C ALA A 61 -17.02 29.22 -6.24
N LEU A 62 -16.29 28.34 -5.57
CA LEU A 62 -16.86 27.36 -4.63
C LEU A 62 -17.07 28.03 -3.26
N GLY A 63 -18.16 27.72 -2.55
CA GLY A 63 -18.43 28.28 -1.22
C GLY A 63 -19.77 27.84 -0.59
N PRO A 64 -20.03 28.11 0.70
CA PRO A 64 -21.26 27.71 1.40
C PRO A 64 -22.57 28.12 0.71
N ALA A 65 -22.59 29.28 0.04
CA ALA A 65 -23.74 29.74 -0.74
C ALA A 65 -23.87 29.05 -2.11
N ALA A 66 -22.77 28.56 -2.69
CA ALA A 66 -22.76 27.84 -3.97
C ALA A 66 -23.50 26.50 -3.91
N TYR A 67 -23.79 26.05 -2.70
CA TYR A 67 -24.34 24.76 -2.36
C TYR A 67 -25.89 24.74 -2.39
N GLY A 68 -26.58 25.79 -1.91
CA GLY A 68 -28.05 25.83 -1.78
C GLY A 68 -28.82 26.74 -2.76
N GLY A 69 -28.19 27.19 -3.85
CA GLY A 69 -28.81 28.10 -4.83
C GLY A 69 -29.34 27.39 -6.10
N PRO A 70 -30.32 27.97 -6.83
CA PRO A 70 -30.93 27.38 -8.03
C PRO A 70 -30.02 27.36 -9.27
N ARG A 71 -28.83 27.96 -9.20
CA ARG A 71 -27.83 27.93 -10.28
C ARG A 71 -26.46 27.56 -9.72
N HIS A 72 -25.76 26.67 -10.39
CA HIS A 72 -24.42 26.23 -9.97
C HIS A 72 -23.38 27.30 -10.31
N SER A 73 -22.33 27.42 -9.49
CA SER A 73 -21.12 28.17 -9.86
C SER A 73 -20.26 27.36 -10.82
N PHE A 74 -19.38 28.02 -11.56
CA PHE A 74 -18.52 27.38 -12.56
C PHE A 74 -17.65 26.28 -11.94
N CYS A 75 -16.97 26.56 -10.82
CA CYS A 75 -16.16 25.58 -10.10
C CYS A 75 -17.00 24.39 -9.61
N ARG A 76 -18.22 24.63 -9.11
CA ARG A 76 -19.13 23.54 -8.68
C ARG A 76 -19.55 22.67 -9.87
N LEU A 77 -19.90 23.29 -11.00
CA LEU A 77 -20.34 22.57 -12.19
C LEU A 77 -19.20 21.74 -12.81
N LEU A 78 -17.98 22.30 -12.88
CA LEU A 78 -16.81 21.57 -13.36
C LEU A 78 -16.36 20.45 -12.42
N GLU A 79 -16.47 20.62 -11.11
CA GLU A 79 -16.07 19.59 -10.17
C GLU A 79 -17.12 18.49 -10.02
N TYR A 80 -18.39 18.87 -9.93
CA TYR A 80 -19.46 17.94 -9.56
C TYR A 80 -20.47 17.64 -10.66
N GLY A 81 -20.62 18.51 -11.65
CA GLY A 81 -21.63 18.41 -12.70
C GLY A 81 -21.13 17.85 -14.04
N THR A 82 -19.85 17.45 -14.12
CA THR A 82 -19.20 17.00 -15.36
C THR A 82 -18.32 15.77 -15.12
N ASN A 83 -18.89 14.74 -14.49
CA ASN A 83 -18.17 13.53 -14.09
C ASN A 83 -17.82 12.66 -15.29
N ALA A 84 -18.78 12.46 -16.20
CA ALA A 84 -18.53 11.72 -17.43
C ALA A 84 -17.47 12.42 -18.28
N PHE A 85 -17.37 13.75 -18.26
CA PHE A 85 -16.32 14.52 -18.96
C PHE A 85 -14.90 14.42 -18.33
N GLY A 86 -14.73 13.66 -17.26
CA GLY A 86 -13.45 13.42 -16.58
C GLY A 86 -13.37 14.15 -15.23
N SER A 87 -13.05 13.42 -14.17
CA SER A 87 -13.09 13.94 -12.79
C SER A 87 -11.95 14.92 -12.48
N ILE A 88 -12.26 15.97 -11.72
CA ILE A 88 -11.30 16.81 -10.96
C ILE A 88 -11.64 16.85 -9.46
N ARG A 89 -12.48 15.91 -9.00
CA ARG A 89 -12.88 15.76 -7.60
C ARG A 89 -11.72 15.24 -6.74
N GLY A 90 -11.78 15.49 -5.43
CA GLY A 90 -10.74 15.10 -4.47
C GLY A 90 -9.62 16.14 -4.32
N GLY A 91 -8.82 16.04 -3.25
CA GLY A 91 -7.75 16.98 -2.93
C GLY A 91 -8.20 18.32 -2.33
N SER A 92 -7.27 19.27 -2.22
CA SER A 92 -7.50 20.58 -1.60
C SER A 92 -8.40 21.50 -2.43
N ALA A 93 -9.27 22.27 -1.76
CA ALA A 93 -10.03 23.37 -2.38
C ALA A 93 -9.13 24.45 -3.01
N ALA A 94 -7.83 24.46 -2.69
CA ALA A 94 -6.84 25.35 -3.29
C ALA A 94 -6.82 25.28 -4.83
N LYS A 95 -7.20 24.15 -5.43
CA LYS A 95 -7.31 24.00 -6.89
C LYS A 95 -8.31 24.97 -7.55
N HIS A 96 -9.20 25.59 -6.77
CA HIS A 96 -10.16 26.58 -7.27
C HIS A 96 -9.61 28.00 -7.36
N ILE A 97 -8.37 28.23 -6.92
CA ILE A 97 -7.62 29.50 -6.98
C ILE A 97 -8.23 30.59 -6.07
N VAL A 98 -9.52 30.87 -6.20
CA VAL A 98 -10.32 31.75 -5.34
C VAL A 98 -11.58 31.01 -4.91
N PHE A 99 -11.75 30.81 -3.60
CA PHE A 99 -12.90 30.11 -3.04
C PHE A 99 -13.28 30.66 -1.67
N GLN A 100 -14.50 30.37 -1.22
CA GLN A 100 -14.98 30.76 0.10
C GLN A 100 -14.88 29.58 1.05
N HIS A 101 -14.13 29.76 2.14
CA HIS A 101 -14.07 28.84 3.26
C HIS A 101 -15.39 28.84 4.04
N ARG A 102 -15.71 27.79 4.81
CA ARG A 102 -16.97 27.72 5.58
C ARG A 102 -17.17 28.83 6.60
N THR A 103 -16.10 29.46 7.08
CA THR A 103 -16.17 30.58 8.03
C THR A 103 -16.78 31.82 7.36
N GLY A 104 -17.03 31.77 6.04
CA GLY A 104 -17.41 32.90 5.21
C GLY A 104 -16.21 33.67 4.70
N GLU A 105 -15.00 33.35 5.17
CA GLU A 105 -13.74 33.94 4.76
C GLU A 105 -13.40 33.54 3.32
N TRP A 106 -12.94 34.51 2.54
CA TRP A 106 -12.45 34.26 1.20
C TRP A 106 -10.98 33.85 1.23
N ARG A 107 -10.65 32.77 0.54
CA ARG A 107 -9.29 32.29 0.33
C ARG A 107 -8.85 32.60 -1.09
N VAL A 108 -7.66 33.20 -1.20
CA VAL A 108 -6.97 33.47 -2.46
C VAL A 108 -5.64 32.73 -2.38
N VAL A 109 -5.48 31.75 -3.27
CA VAL A 109 -4.37 30.79 -3.22
C VAL A 109 -3.07 31.38 -3.77
N PRO A 110 -3.07 32.08 -4.93
CA PRO A 110 -1.84 32.68 -5.44
C PRO A 110 -1.24 33.67 -4.45
N SER A 111 0.02 33.46 -4.08
CA SER A 111 0.71 34.31 -3.09
C SER A 111 0.86 35.74 -3.58
N ALA A 112 1.08 35.93 -4.88
CA ALA A 112 1.18 37.25 -5.52
C ALA A 112 -0.09 38.10 -5.40
N LEU A 113 -1.25 37.47 -5.18
CA LEU A 113 -2.54 38.14 -5.02
C LEU A 113 -2.92 38.35 -3.55
N ARG A 114 -2.07 37.91 -2.59
CA ARG A 114 -2.31 38.12 -1.16
C ARG A 114 -2.21 39.61 -0.84
N GLY A 115 -3.22 40.14 -0.15
CA GLY A 115 -3.31 41.56 0.23
C GLY A 115 -4.26 42.40 -0.63
N LEU A 116 -4.67 41.89 -1.80
CA LEU A 116 -5.77 42.46 -2.57
C LEU A 116 -7.12 42.17 -1.91
N SER A 117 -8.13 43.00 -2.19
CA SER A 117 -9.50 42.59 -1.89
C SER A 117 -9.87 41.37 -2.75
N VAL A 118 -10.80 40.53 -2.26
CA VAL A 118 -11.15 39.31 -3.02
C VAL A 118 -11.73 39.63 -4.41
N GLY A 119 -12.37 40.79 -4.57
CA GLY A 119 -12.90 41.25 -5.86
C GLY A 119 -11.79 41.61 -6.85
N GLU A 120 -10.72 42.24 -6.37
CA GLU A 120 -9.53 42.55 -7.17
C GLU A 120 -8.77 41.27 -7.52
N ALA A 121 -8.53 40.38 -6.55
CA ALA A 121 -7.90 39.09 -6.80
C ALA A 121 -8.69 38.25 -7.82
N TRP A 122 -10.02 38.26 -7.74
CA TRP A 122 -10.87 37.61 -8.74
C TRP A 122 -10.75 38.26 -10.12
N ALA A 123 -10.69 39.59 -10.19
CA ALA A 123 -10.54 40.28 -11.47
C ALA A 123 -9.25 39.87 -12.20
N GLU A 124 -8.15 39.72 -11.46
CA GLU A 124 -6.86 39.23 -12.00
C GLU A 124 -6.98 37.77 -12.50
N VAL A 125 -7.48 36.85 -11.66
CA VAL A 125 -7.65 35.43 -12.04
C VAL A 125 -8.59 35.29 -13.24
N ARG A 126 -9.68 36.06 -13.29
CA ARG A 126 -10.62 36.07 -14.41
C ARG A 126 -9.97 36.59 -15.69
N ALA A 127 -9.15 37.63 -15.60
CA ALA A 127 -8.41 38.18 -16.74
C ALA A 127 -7.42 37.14 -17.32
N GLU A 128 -6.75 36.37 -16.45
CA GLU A 128 -5.92 35.25 -16.91
C GLU A 128 -6.74 34.17 -17.61
N PHE A 129 -7.91 33.77 -17.08
CA PHE A 129 -8.80 32.82 -17.77
C PHE A 129 -9.24 33.33 -19.16
N VAL A 130 -9.66 34.59 -19.27
CA VAL A 130 -10.03 35.21 -20.55
C VAL A 130 -8.84 35.19 -21.52
N THR A 131 -7.65 35.50 -21.03
CA THR A 131 -6.41 35.46 -21.82
C THR A 131 -6.10 34.03 -22.27
N ALA A 132 -6.25 33.05 -21.40
CA ALA A 132 -6.03 31.64 -21.71
C ALA A 132 -6.99 31.14 -22.79
N PHE A 133 -8.27 31.51 -22.73
CA PHE A 133 -9.24 31.12 -23.74
C PHE A 133 -9.01 31.80 -25.09
N ALA A 134 -8.66 33.09 -25.09
CA ALA A 134 -8.30 33.77 -26.33
C ALA A 134 -7.05 33.12 -26.98
N ALA A 135 -6.03 32.84 -26.17
CA ALA A 135 -4.81 32.18 -26.63
C ALA A 135 -5.10 30.77 -27.19
N ALA A 136 -5.96 29.99 -26.52
CA ALA A 136 -6.38 28.68 -27.00
C ALA A 136 -7.19 28.77 -28.31
N ALA A 137 -8.08 29.75 -28.46
CA ALA A 137 -8.83 29.98 -29.70
C ALA A 137 -7.91 30.33 -30.89
N ASP A 138 -6.80 31.03 -30.63
CA ASP A 138 -5.78 31.36 -31.62
C ASP A 138 -4.76 30.22 -31.84
N GLY A 139 -4.85 29.12 -31.07
CA GLY A 139 -3.90 28.02 -31.10
C GLY A 139 -2.55 28.31 -30.44
N ASP A 140 -2.41 29.44 -29.74
CA ASP A 140 -1.19 29.91 -29.07
C ASP A 140 -1.15 29.46 -27.60
N TYR A 141 -0.97 28.16 -27.39
CA TYR A 141 -0.97 27.59 -26.04
C TYR A 141 0.30 27.89 -25.23
N GLU A 142 1.40 28.31 -25.88
CA GLU A 142 2.62 28.69 -25.17
C GLU A 142 2.38 29.92 -24.29
N ARG A 143 1.56 30.86 -24.77
CA ARG A 143 1.14 32.04 -24.02
C ARG A 143 0.37 31.72 -22.73
N ILE A 144 -0.22 30.54 -22.61
CA ILE A 144 -0.96 30.11 -21.40
C ILE A 144 0.04 29.72 -20.29
N ASP A 145 1.24 29.27 -20.63
CA ASP A 145 2.22 28.78 -19.65
C ASP A 145 2.74 29.88 -18.70
N ASP A 146 2.71 31.12 -19.18
CA ASP A 146 3.13 32.34 -18.47
C ASP A 146 2.04 32.88 -17.51
N LEU A 147 0.84 32.29 -17.48
CA LEU A 147 -0.25 32.69 -16.59
C LEU A 147 -0.05 32.07 -15.20
N GLU A 148 0.53 32.86 -14.29
CA GLU A 148 1.00 32.39 -12.98
C GLU A 148 -0.16 31.99 -12.06
N SER A 149 -1.26 32.76 -12.02
CA SER A 149 -2.38 32.50 -11.10
C SER A 149 -3.09 31.19 -11.46
N LEU A 150 -3.26 30.91 -12.76
CA LEU A 150 -3.87 29.66 -13.24
C LEU A 150 -3.06 28.41 -12.89
N SER A 151 -1.78 28.56 -12.54
CA SER A 151 -0.93 27.43 -12.19
C SER A 151 -1.20 26.82 -10.83
N TYR A 152 -1.86 27.55 -9.94
CA TYR A 152 -2.33 27.04 -8.66
C TYR A 152 -3.55 26.12 -8.82
N GLY A 153 -4.26 26.22 -9.97
CA GLY A 153 -5.46 25.46 -10.29
C GLY A 153 -5.32 24.56 -11.51
N GLN A 154 -4.17 23.89 -11.71
CA GLN A 154 -3.85 23.25 -13.01
C GLN A 154 -4.92 22.27 -13.53
N ALA A 155 -5.53 21.47 -12.66
CA ALA A 155 -6.60 20.54 -13.06
C ALA A 155 -7.87 21.29 -13.50
N LEU A 156 -8.28 22.32 -12.74
CA LEU A 156 -9.42 23.17 -13.06
C LEU A 156 -9.18 23.93 -14.38
N THR A 157 -7.99 24.51 -14.55
CA THR A 157 -7.59 25.25 -15.75
C THR A 157 -7.59 24.33 -16.97
N THR A 158 -6.95 23.17 -16.88
CA THR A 158 -6.88 22.21 -17.99
C THR A 158 -8.28 21.71 -18.38
N LYS A 159 -9.15 21.43 -17.40
CA LYS A 159 -10.53 21.03 -17.67
C LYS A 159 -11.36 22.16 -18.27
N SER A 160 -11.17 23.39 -17.81
CA SER A 160 -11.84 24.57 -18.39
C SER A 160 -11.47 24.73 -19.86
N LEU A 161 -10.17 24.62 -20.20
CA LEU A 161 -9.71 24.64 -21.59
C LEU A 161 -10.32 23.49 -22.40
N ALA A 162 -10.36 22.27 -21.85
CA ALA A 162 -10.97 21.13 -22.53
C ALA A 162 -12.48 21.27 -22.76
N VAL A 163 -13.21 21.99 -21.91
CA VAL A 163 -14.65 22.25 -22.12
C VAL A 163 -14.89 23.11 -23.37
N TYR A 164 -14.13 24.21 -23.52
CA TYR A 164 -14.30 25.13 -24.63
C TYR A 164 -13.55 24.69 -25.91
N PHE A 165 -12.47 23.93 -25.77
CA PHE A 165 -11.62 23.44 -26.85
C PHE A 165 -11.44 21.91 -26.77
N PRO A 166 -12.53 21.13 -26.94
CA PRO A 166 -12.55 19.69 -26.66
C PRO A 166 -11.65 18.85 -27.58
N ASP A 167 -11.33 19.37 -28.77
CA ASP A 167 -10.46 18.67 -29.71
C ASP A 167 -8.98 18.83 -29.35
N ASP A 168 -8.60 19.80 -28.52
CA ASP A 168 -7.21 20.12 -28.21
C ASP A 168 -6.72 19.51 -26.89
N PHE A 169 -7.59 18.81 -26.16
CA PHE A 169 -7.26 18.18 -24.89
C PHE A 169 -7.84 16.77 -24.79
N LEU A 170 -7.12 15.88 -24.10
CA LEU A 170 -7.69 14.63 -23.61
C LEU A 170 -8.42 14.91 -22.29
N PRO A 171 -9.53 14.22 -21.99
CA PRO A 171 -10.27 14.37 -20.73
C PRO A 171 -9.54 13.75 -19.51
N ILE A 172 -8.24 14.00 -19.37
CA ILE A 172 -7.33 13.50 -18.34
C ILE A 172 -6.69 14.72 -17.65
N PHE A 173 -7.17 15.06 -16.47
CA PHE A 173 -6.81 16.32 -15.79
C PHE A 173 -5.82 16.16 -14.64
N SER A 174 -5.48 14.92 -14.27
CA SER A 174 -4.45 14.62 -13.27
C SER A 174 -3.05 14.74 -13.88
N ALA A 175 -2.20 15.58 -13.31
CA ALA A 175 -0.83 15.78 -13.75
C ALA A 175 0.00 14.48 -13.72
N SER A 176 -0.19 13.65 -12.69
CA SER A 176 0.51 12.36 -12.58
C SER A 176 0.05 11.38 -13.65
N HIS A 177 -1.24 11.34 -13.96
CA HIS A 177 -1.79 10.43 -14.97
C HIS A 177 -1.37 10.84 -16.38
N VAL A 178 -1.40 12.14 -16.69
CA VAL A 178 -0.87 12.66 -17.94
C VAL A 178 0.59 12.25 -18.13
N ARG A 179 1.45 12.43 -17.12
CA ARG A 179 2.86 12.00 -17.18
C ARG A 179 3.00 10.50 -17.41
N HIS A 180 2.20 9.69 -16.72
CA HIS A 180 2.23 8.24 -16.86
C HIS A 180 1.87 7.80 -18.28
N PHE A 181 0.75 8.27 -18.82
CA PHE A 181 0.32 7.91 -20.17
C PHE A 181 1.25 8.46 -21.25
N THR A 182 1.87 9.61 -21.00
CA THR A 182 2.89 10.15 -21.91
C THR A 182 4.11 9.24 -21.96
N ALA A 183 4.58 8.75 -20.82
CA ALA A 183 5.66 7.77 -20.76
C ALA A 183 5.28 6.46 -21.48
N LEU A 184 4.05 6.00 -21.27
CA LEU A 184 3.50 4.78 -21.87
C LEU A 184 3.52 4.83 -23.41
N LEU A 185 3.12 5.96 -24.00
CA LEU A 185 3.11 6.16 -25.46
C LEU A 185 4.49 6.51 -26.05
N GLY A 186 5.57 6.32 -25.29
CA GLY A 186 6.94 6.55 -25.75
C GLY A 186 7.40 8.02 -25.71
N GLY A 187 6.65 8.89 -25.03
CA GLY A 187 7.10 10.23 -24.67
C GLY A 187 8.22 10.20 -23.63
N ARG A 188 8.87 11.35 -23.40
CA ARG A 188 10.01 11.46 -22.47
C ARG A 188 9.60 12.19 -21.19
N PRO A 189 9.13 11.47 -20.15
CA PRO A 189 8.62 12.11 -18.93
C PRO A 189 9.67 12.88 -18.13
N HIS A 190 10.96 12.58 -18.29
CA HIS A 190 12.07 13.28 -17.62
C HIS A 190 12.30 14.72 -18.11
N GLN A 191 11.61 15.14 -19.18
CA GLN A 191 11.52 16.57 -19.56
C GLN A 191 10.46 17.33 -18.74
N TYR A 192 9.59 16.63 -18.00
CA TYR A 192 8.63 17.21 -17.06
C TYR A 192 9.21 17.21 -15.65
N SER A 193 10.07 18.18 -15.37
CA SER A 193 10.35 18.57 -13.99
C SER A 193 9.06 19.07 -13.32
N SER A 194 9.10 19.26 -12.00
CA SER A 194 8.01 19.84 -11.18
C SER A 194 7.47 21.21 -11.63
N GLY A 195 7.97 21.78 -12.74
CA GLY A 195 7.54 23.06 -13.30
C GLY A 195 6.70 23.00 -14.59
N VAL A 196 6.49 21.84 -15.23
CA VAL A 196 5.68 21.79 -16.48
C VAL A 196 4.18 21.79 -16.16
N ARG A 197 3.44 22.70 -16.81
CA ARG A 197 1.99 22.87 -16.63
C ARG A 197 1.20 21.66 -17.16
N THR A 198 0.18 21.24 -16.42
CA THR A 198 -0.69 20.09 -16.78
C THR A 198 -1.31 20.22 -18.18
N TRP A 199 -1.77 21.41 -18.58
CA TRP A 199 -2.36 21.63 -19.90
C TRP A 199 -1.35 21.43 -21.03
N ARG A 200 -0.10 21.87 -20.86
CA ARG A 200 0.99 21.62 -21.81
C ARG A 200 1.27 20.12 -21.93
N ALA A 201 1.39 19.43 -20.80
CA ALA A 201 1.63 17.99 -20.78
C ALA A 201 0.48 17.20 -21.42
N ASN A 202 -0.77 17.63 -21.20
CA ASN A 202 -1.97 17.00 -21.77
C ASN A 202 -1.99 17.14 -23.30
N ARG A 203 -1.65 18.31 -23.84
CA ARG A 203 -1.54 18.53 -25.29
C ARG A 203 -0.44 17.68 -25.93
N GLU A 204 0.68 17.50 -25.24
CA GLU A 204 1.73 16.61 -25.72
C GLU A 204 1.26 15.15 -25.76
N LEU A 205 0.57 14.70 -24.71
CA LEU A 205 -0.07 13.38 -24.69
C LEU A 205 -1.03 13.20 -25.88
N LEU A 206 -1.89 14.20 -26.13
CA LEU A 206 -2.77 14.20 -27.30
C LEU A 206 -1.98 14.11 -28.62
N GLY A 207 -0.85 14.81 -28.72
CA GLY A 207 0.06 14.74 -29.85
C GLY A 207 0.63 13.33 -30.09
N LEU A 208 0.92 12.57 -29.02
CA LEU A 208 1.35 11.18 -29.11
C LEU A 208 0.20 10.25 -29.53
N VAL A 209 -0.99 10.46 -28.96
CA VAL A 209 -2.21 9.72 -29.34
C VAL A 209 -2.49 9.90 -30.83
N ARG A 210 -2.47 11.14 -31.34
CA ARG A 210 -2.70 11.44 -32.77
C ARG A 210 -1.65 10.86 -33.71
N LYS A 211 -0.44 10.56 -33.21
CA LYS A 211 0.63 9.89 -33.98
C LYS A 211 0.53 8.36 -33.94
N THR A 212 -0.33 7.81 -33.11
CA THR A 212 -0.52 6.37 -32.92
C THR A 212 -1.61 5.87 -33.87
N GLN A 213 -1.25 5.05 -34.84
CA GLN A 213 -2.16 4.59 -35.90
C GLN A 213 -3.38 3.83 -35.34
N GLU A 214 -3.19 3.09 -34.25
CA GLU A 214 -4.21 2.28 -33.62
C GLU A 214 -5.36 3.09 -33.00
N PHE A 215 -5.12 4.37 -32.69
CA PHE A 215 -6.14 5.31 -32.19
C PHE A 215 -6.77 6.18 -33.30
N GLU A 216 -6.48 5.88 -34.57
CA GLU A 216 -7.08 6.61 -35.70
C GLU A 216 -8.62 6.50 -35.67
N GLY A 217 -9.30 7.65 -35.69
CA GLY A 217 -10.76 7.73 -35.62
C GLY A 217 -11.38 7.47 -34.23
N TRP A 218 -10.57 7.42 -33.17
CA TRP A 218 -11.07 7.36 -31.80
C TRP A 218 -11.36 8.75 -31.26
N ARG A 219 -12.44 8.87 -30.46
CA ARG A 219 -12.73 10.11 -29.73
C ARG A 219 -11.77 10.26 -28.54
N PRO A 220 -11.41 11.49 -28.12
CA PRO A 220 -10.57 11.72 -26.94
C PRO A 220 -11.00 10.94 -25.68
N HIS A 221 -12.32 10.83 -25.49
CA HIS A 221 -12.91 10.08 -24.38
C HIS A 221 -12.76 8.56 -24.51
N GLU A 222 -12.87 8.01 -25.72
CA GLU A 222 -12.62 6.59 -25.99
C GLU A 222 -11.16 6.23 -25.69
N VAL A 223 -10.22 7.11 -26.07
CA VAL A 223 -8.79 6.94 -25.77
C VAL A 223 -8.54 6.99 -24.26
N MET A 224 -9.14 7.96 -23.55
CA MET A 224 -9.08 8.03 -22.10
C MET A 224 -9.56 6.71 -21.47
N ALA A 225 -10.74 6.23 -21.86
CA ALA A 225 -11.32 5.01 -21.33
C ALA A 225 -10.41 3.79 -21.55
N PHE A 226 -9.80 3.68 -22.73
CA PHE A 226 -8.83 2.62 -23.03
C PHE A 226 -7.58 2.69 -22.16
N LEU A 227 -6.97 3.87 -22.05
CA LEU A 227 -5.75 4.08 -21.26
C LEU A 227 -5.97 3.70 -19.79
N TYR A 228 -7.09 4.11 -19.19
CA TYR A 228 -7.43 3.70 -17.82
C TYR A 228 -7.82 2.22 -17.70
N ALA A 229 -8.44 1.60 -18.72
CA ALA A 229 -8.83 0.20 -18.64
C ALA A 229 -7.64 -0.76 -18.53
N PHE A 230 -6.52 -0.44 -19.19
CA PHE A 230 -5.37 -1.35 -19.28
C PHE A 230 -4.10 -0.86 -18.58
N HIS A 231 -3.99 0.44 -18.33
CA HIS A 231 -2.77 1.07 -17.83
C HIS A 231 -3.06 2.14 -16.77
N ASP A 232 -4.06 1.90 -15.93
CA ASP A 232 -4.38 2.81 -14.84
C ASP A 232 -3.13 3.09 -13.96
N PRO A 233 -2.63 4.33 -13.91
CA PRO A 233 -1.48 4.71 -13.07
C PRO A 233 -1.77 4.67 -11.58
N ARG A 234 -3.05 4.58 -11.20
CA ARG A 234 -3.45 4.53 -9.79
C ARG A 234 -2.95 3.20 -9.20
N PRO A 235 -2.35 3.20 -8.00
CA PRO A 235 -1.78 1.99 -7.39
C PRO A 235 -2.79 0.84 -7.41
N LYS A 236 -2.36 -0.39 -7.75
CA LYS A 236 -3.25 -1.56 -7.67
C LYS A 236 -3.54 -1.96 -6.22
N ASP A 237 -2.69 -1.56 -5.28
CA ASP A 237 -2.87 -1.74 -3.83
C ASP A 237 -3.58 -0.54 -3.21
N ARG A 238 -4.82 -0.29 -3.66
CA ARG A 238 -5.65 0.77 -3.09
C ARG A 238 -6.06 0.41 -1.67
N VAL A 239 -6.00 1.39 -0.78
CA VAL A 239 -6.54 1.24 0.56
C VAL A 239 -8.05 1.07 0.47
N ILE A 240 -8.53 -0.08 0.95
CA ILE A 240 -9.95 -0.41 0.94
C ILE A 240 -10.56 0.14 2.21
N TRP A 241 -11.70 0.82 2.11
CA TRP A 241 -12.34 1.45 3.25
C TRP A 241 -13.67 0.78 3.56
N LYS A 242 -13.87 0.41 4.81
CA LYS A 242 -15.18 0.05 5.32
C LYS A 242 -15.88 1.34 5.74
N ILE A 243 -17.08 1.54 5.22
CA ILE A 243 -17.88 2.73 5.51
C ILE A 243 -19.31 2.31 5.87
N ALA A 244 -19.74 2.65 7.08
CA ALA A 244 -21.10 2.37 7.53
C ALA A 244 -22.11 3.36 6.91
N PRO A 245 -23.13 2.89 6.17
CA PRO A 245 -24.20 3.75 5.62
C PRO A 245 -25.21 4.09 6.73
N GLY A 246 -24.76 4.87 7.72
CA GLY A 246 -25.55 5.22 8.90
C GLY A 246 -25.62 4.13 9.97
N GLU A 247 -26.21 4.47 11.12
CA GLU A 247 -26.36 3.55 12.25
C GLU A 247 -27.22 2.34 11.82
N ARG A 248 -26.71 1.12 12.04
CA ARG A 248 -27.34 -0.14 11.59
C ARG A 248 -27.74 -0.14 10.10
N ALA A 249 -26.96 0.55 9.27
CA ALA A 249 -27.19 0.69 7.84
C ALA A 249 -28.53 1.37 7.46
N ALA A 250 -29.03 2.27 8.30
CA ALA A 250 -30.29 3.00 8.05
C ALA A 250 -30.30 3.81 6.75
N LEU A 251 -29.14 4.16 6.18
CA LEU A 251 -29.03 4.90 4.90
C LEU A 251 -28.74 3.96 3.72
N TRP A 252 -28.71 2.64 3.91
CA TRP A 252 -28.29 1.72 2.86
C TRP A 252 -29.16 1.83 1.61
N ASP A 253 -30.48 1.89 1.74
CA ASP A 253 -31.37 1.94 0.58
C ASP A 253 -31.16 3.22 -0.24
N ASP A 254 -30.89 4.35 0.42
CA ASP A 254 -30.54 5.63 -0.23
C ASP A 254 -29.16 5.55 -0.91
N CYS A 255 -28.16 5.05 -0.20
CA CYS A 255 -26.79 4.87 -0.71
C CYS A 255 -26.76 3.93 -1.93
N PHE A 256 -27.48 2.81 -1.86
CA PHE A 256 -27.55 1.81 -2.91
C PHE A 256 -28.29 2.35 -4.14
N SER A 257 -29.50 2.89 -3.95
CA SER A 257 -30.34 3.38 -5.07
C SER A 257 -29.73 4.58 -5.77
N ASN A 258 -29.05 5.46 -5.02
CA ASN A 258 -28.44 6.67 -5.56
C ASN A 258 -26.95 6.52 -5.87
N ARG A 259 -26.43 5.28 -5.91
CA ARG A 259 -25.05 4.91 -6.27
C ARG A 259 -24.00 5.79 -5.57
N ARG A 260 -24.12 5.89 -4.25
CA ARG A 260 -23.26 6.73 -3.40
C ARG A 260 -23.08 6.13 -2.02
N ILE A 261 -22.09 6.61 -1.28
CA ILE A 261 -21.96 6.39 0.17
C ILE A 261 -21.98 7.75 0.87
N ARG A 262 -22.54 7.81 2.10
CA ARG A 262 -22.68 9.04 2.87
C ARG A 262 -22.16 8.91 4.30
N ILE A 263 -21.49 9.95 4.82
CA ILE A 263 -21.06 10.05 6.22
C ILE A 263 -21.54 11.35 6.87
N GLY A 264 -21.60 11.38 8.20
CA GLY A 264 -22.12 12.50 9.01
C GLY A 264 -21.07 13.57 9.31
N TRP A 265 -21.18 14.22 10.48
CA TRP A 265 -20.37 15.38 10.92
C TRP A 265 -20.64 16.64 10.09
N ASP A 266 -21.90 16.86 9.74
CA ASP A 266 -22.35 17.94 8.86
C ASP A 266 -21.98 19.34 9.39
N GLU A 267 -21.83 19.46 10.71
CA GLU A 267 -21.45 20.67 11.45
C GLU A 267 -20.03 21.14 11.12
N VAL A 268 -19.14 20.25 10.64
CA VAL A 268 -17.81 20.67 10.19
C VAL A 268 -17.83 21.30 8.80
N GLY A 269 -18.90 21.13 8.02
CA GLY A 269 -18.96 21.63 6.63
C GLY A 269 -18.06 20.84 5.69
N SER A 270 -17.91 21.27 4.43
CA SER A 270 -17.22 20.46 3.42
C SER A 270 -15.76 20.16 3.76
N LEU A 271 -15.37 18.89 3.73
CA LEU A 271 -13.99 18.45 3.99
C LEU A 271 -12.96 19.00 3.01
N GLY A 272 -13.39 19.41 1.80
CA GLY A 272 -12.53 20.03 0.80
C GLY A 272 -11.87 21.33 1.27
N GLN A 273 -12.42 21.98 2.29
CA GLN A 273 -11.94 23.27 2.78
C GLN A 273 -10.73 23.18 3.71
N TYR A 274 -10.41 21.98 4.21
CA TYR A 274 -9.31 21.77 5.15
C TYR A 274 -8.05 21.35 4.40
N GLU A 275 -6.93 21.97 4.75
CA GLU A 275 -5.63 21.66 4.14
C GLU A 275 -4.89 20.55 4.90
N SER A 276 -5.17 20.38 6.20
CA SER A 276 -4.53 19.37 7.05
C SER A 276 -5.51 18.67 8.00
N ASP A 277 -5.11 17.50 8.48
CA ASP A 277 -5.82 16.76 9.53
C ASP A 277 -5.84 17.54 10.85
N GLN A 278 -4.81 18.34 11.12
CA GLN A 278 -4.73 19.23 12.28
C GLN A 278 -5.80 20.34 12.24
N GLU A 279 -6.02 20.99 11.09
CA GLU A 279 -7.06 22.02 10.94
C GLU A 279 -8.47 21.44 11.13
N LEU A 280 -8.70 20.24 10.58
CA LEU A 280 -9.95 19.52 10.78
C LEU A 280 -10.10 19.05 12.23
N LYS A 281 -9.03 18.59 12.89
CA LYS A 281 -9.04 18.23 14.31
C LYS A 281 -9.45 19.41 15.18
N GLU A 282 -8.83 20.58 15.01
CA GLU A 282 -9.16 21.79 15.78
C GLU A 282 -10.64 22.15 15.66
N THR A 283 -11.22 21.96 14.47
CA THR A 283 -12.65 22.10 14.27
C THR A 283 -13.45 21.07 15.04
N LEU A 284 -13.08 19.79 14.92
CA LEU A 284 -13.78 18.70 15.58
C LEU A 284 -13.78 18.89 17.10
N ASP A 285 -12.69 19.41 17.67
CA ASP A 285 -12.57 19.75 19.09
C ASP A 285 -13.56 20.84 19.54
N GLN A 286 -13.93 21.78 18.66
CA GLN A 286 -14.90 22.84 18.97
C GLN A 286 -16.33 22.31 19.11
N TYR A 287 -16.72 21.34 18.29
CA TYR A 287 -18.07 20.77 18.29
C TYR A 287 -18.20 19.57 19.22
N TRP A 288 -17.17 18.73 19.29
CA TRP A 288 -17.14 17.50 20.08
C TRP A 288 -15.79 17.35 20.82
N PRO A 289 -15.58 18.08 21.92
CA PRO A 289 -14.36 17.96 22.70
C PRO A 289 -14.22 16.55 23.26
N ARG A 290 -13.11 15.87 22.90
CA ARG A 290 -12.73 14.53 23.38
C ARG A 290 -11.38 14.60 24.10
N SER A 291 -11.00 13.54 24.83
CA SER A 291 -9.64 13.39 25.36
C SER A 291 -8.59 13.47 24.25
N THR A 292 -7.38 13.91 24.62
CA THR A 292 -6.26 14.23 23.73
C THR A 292 -6.01 13.13 22.69
N GLY A 293 -6.08 13.47 21.40
CA GLY A 293 -5.78 12.56 20.27
C GLY A 293 -6.99 11.91 19.57
N GLY A 294 -8.16 11.83 20.22
CA GLY A 294 -9.33 11.15 19.66
C GLY A 294 -9.89 11.78 18.37
N ASN A 295 -9.86 13.11 18.27
CA ASN A 295 -10.34 13.84 17.09
C ASN A 295 -9.32 13.91 15.96
N LEU A 296 -8.03 13.67 16.22
CA LEU A 296 -7.00 13.64 15.17
C LEU A 296 -7.15 12.39 14.29
N ARG A 297 -7.36 11.22 14.91
CA ARG A 297 -7.66 9.98 14.18
C ARG A 297 -8.92 10.10 13.33
N LEU A 298 -9.98 10.70 13.89
CA LEU A 298 -11.22 10.96 13.16
C LEU A 298 -10.99 11.95 12.00
N ALA A 299 -10.22 13.02 12.21
CA ALA A 299 -9.85 13.96 11.16
C ALA A 299 -9.13 13.26 10.01
N ARG A 300 -8.13 12.42 10.30
CA ARG A 300 -7.42 11.62 9.29
C ARG A 300 -8.36 10.70 8.51
N GLN A 301 -9.28 10.01 9.20
CA GLN A 301 -10.27 9.14 8.54
C GLN A 301 -11.24 9.92 7.64
N MET A 302 -11.67 11.11 8.08
CA MET A 302 -12.54 11.99 7.29
C MET A 302 -11.79 12.56 6.09
N LEU A 303 -10.54 12.98 6.24
CA LEU A 303 -9.73 13.40 5.08
C LEU A 303 -9.45 12.24 4.14
N ALA A 304 -9.23 11.03 4.65
CA ALA A 304 -9.13 9.85 3.78
C ALA A 304 -10.43 9.58 3.00
N PHE A 305 -11.61 9.81 3.59
CA PHE A 305 -12.88 9.78 2.87
C PHE A 305 -12.98 10.86 1.79
N ARG A 306 -12.51 12.08 2.10
CA ARG A 306 -12.42 13.18 1.13
C ARG A 306 -11.51 12.82 -0.04
N ASP A 307 -10.43 12.11 0.26
CA ASP A 307 -9.37 11.75 -0.68
C ASP A 307 -9.65 10.44 -1.42
N LEU A 308 -10.83 9.84 -1.22
CA LEU A 308 -11.28 8.71 -2.03
C LEU A 308 -11.37 9.12 -3.51
N GLU A 309 -10.69 8.36 -4.36
CA GLU A 309 -10.61 8.57 -5.78
C GLU A 309 -11.39 7.50 -6.55
N PRO A 310 -11.87 7.80 -7.78
CA PRO A 310 -12.46 6.78 -8.63
C PRO A 310 -11.57 5.54 -8.74
N GLY A 311 -12.17 4.36 -8.60
CA GLY A 311 -11.50 3.05 -8.53
C GLY A 311 -11.17 2.55 -7.12
N ASP A 312 -11.27 3.37 -6.08
CA ASP A 312 -11.13 2.91 -4.69
C ASP A 312 -12.28 1.97 -4.32
N LEU A 313 -12.05 1.08 -3.35
CA LEU A 313 -13.06 0.10 -2.94
C LEU A 313 -13.61 0.44 -1.57
N ILE A 314 -14.93 0.31 -1.46
CA ILE A 314 -15.68 0.61 -0.25
C ILE A 314 -16.47 -0.62 0.17
N VAL A 315 -16.28 -1.07 1.40
CA VAL A 315 -17.10 -2.12 2.00
C VAL A 315 -18.24 -1.46 2.77
N ALA A 316 -19.47 -1.61 2.29
CA ALA A 316 -20.66 -1.18 3.03
C ALA A 316 -21.09 -2.28 4.00
N ASN A 317 -21.39 -1.90 5.24
CA ASN A 317 -21.72 -2.86 6.30
C ASN A 317 -23.04 -2.58 7.01
N ARG A 318 -23.65 -3.63 7.57
CA ARG A 318 -24.70 -3.52 8.59
C ARG A 318 -24.20 -4.10 9.92
N GLY A 319 -24.27 -3.29 10.97
CA GLY A 319 -23.77 -3.70 12.28
C GLY A 319 -22.28 -4.08 12.23
N LYS A 320 -21.88 -5.11 12.98
CA LYS A 320 -20.48 -5.55 13.06
C LYS A 320 -20.20 -6.82 12.25
N SER A 321 -21.22 -7.48 11.70
CA SER A 321 -21.10 -8.84 11.18
C SER A 321 -21.65 -9.01 9.77
N GLU A 322 -22.09 -7.96 9.09
CA GLU A 322 -22.73 -8.07 7.78
C GLU A 322 -22.09 -7.11 6.79
N VAL A 323 -21.62 -7.65 5.66
CA VAL A 323 -21.29 -6.89 4.45
C VAL A 323 -22.54 -6.81 3.60
N LEU A 324 -22.95 -5.60 3.25
CA LEU A 324 -24.11 -5.37 2.38
C LEU A 324 -23.72 -5.40 0.90
N ALA A 325 -22.58 -4.79 0.57
CA ALA A 325 -22.00 -4.78 -0.75
C ALA A 325 -20.56 -4.29 -0.68
N VAL A 326 -19.82 -4.53 -1.76
CA VAL A 326 -18.59 -3.80 -2.05
C VAL A 326 -18.88 -2.83 -3.17
N GLY A 327 -18.41 -1.60 -3.02
CA GLY A 327 -18.62 -0.55 -3.98
C GLY A 327 -17.32 -0.05 -4.55
N THR A 328 -17.26 0.13 -5.86
CA THR A 328 -16.14 0.82 -6.53
C THR A 328 -16.47 2.30 -6.58
N VAL A 329 -15.60 3.15 -6.03
CA VAL A 329 -15.74 4.60 -6.11
C VAL A 329 -15.78 4.99 -7.59
N THR A 330 -16.83 5.70 -7.97
CA THR A 330 -17.03 6.20 -9.33
C THR A 330 -16.67 7.66 -9.44
N ASP A 331 -16.95 8.42 -8.36
CA ASP A 331 -16.69 9.84 -8.27
C ASP A 331 -16.09 10.17 -6.90
N GLY A 332 -15.11 11.06 -6.88
CA GLY A 332 -14.51 11.53 -5.63
C GLY A 332 -15.50 12.30 -4.73
N TYR A 333 -15.03 12.64 -3.54
CA TYR A 333 -15.80 13.33 -2.50
C TYR A 333 -16.54 14.58 -2.98
N SER A 334 -17.79 14.72 -2.52
CA SER A 334 -18.63 15.91 -2.65
C SER A 334 -19.40 16.19 -1.36
N TYR A 335 -19.77 17.45 -1.16
CA TYR A 335 -20.64 17.88 -0.06
C TYR A 335 -22.03 18.23 -0.62
N ASP A 336 -23.07 17.54 -0.13
CA ASP A 336 -24.46 17.65 -0.54
C ASP A 336 -25.28 18.46 0.49
N PRO A 337 -25.45 19.76 0.27
CA PRO A 337 -26.05 20.69 1.22
C PRO A 337 -27.58 20.61 1.28
N ASP A 338 -28.19 20.05 0.24
CA ASP A 338 -29.63 19.99 0.05
C ASP A 338 -30.25 18.85 0.90
N VAL A 339 -29.40 18.00 1.47
CA VAL A 339 -29.78 16.91 2.37
C VAL A 339 -29.70 17.35 3.83
N LYS A 340 -30.70 16.96 4.62
CA LYS A 340 -30.81 17.38 6.03
C LYS A 340 -29.66 16.88 6.92
N LYS A 341 -29.15 15.67 6.68
CA LYS A 341 -28.04 15.04 7.42
C LYS A 341 -27.23 14.14 6.49
N TYR A 342 -25.99 13.83 6.86
CA TYR A 342 -25.07 12.98 6.09
C TYR A 342 -24.72 13.59 4.72
N ARG A 343 -24.25 14.83 4.77
CA ARG A 343 -23.97 15.69 3.61
C ARG A 343 -22.66 15.33 2.93
N HIS A 344 -21.79 14.54 3.55
CA HIS A 344 -20.53 14.12 2.94
C HIS A 344 -20.76 12.89 2.09
N THR A 345 -20.51 12.96 0.80
CA THR A 345 -20.87 11.90 -0.14
C THR A 345 -19.72 11.53 -1.07
N VAL A 346 -19.62 10.25 -1.42
CA VAL A 346 -18.72 9.74 -2.47
C VAL A 346 -19.57 8.91 -3.44
N GLY A 347 -19.33 9.03 -4.75
CA GLY A 347 -20.05 8.25 -5.77
C GLY A 347 -19.53 6.82 -5.80
N VAL A 348 -20.42 5.82 -5.86
CA VAL A 348 -20.05 4.41 -5.70
C VAL A 348 -20.92 3.51 -6.59
N ASP A 349 -20.27 2.62 -7.35
CA ASP A 349 -20.94 1.51 -8.03
C ASP A 349 -20.94 0.26 -7.15
N TRP A 350 -22.11 -0.19 -6.72
CA TRP A 350 -22.25 -1.26 -5.73
C TRP A 350 -22.37 -2.65 -6.38
N ASP A 351 -21.56 -3.58 -5.91
CA ASP A 351 -21.63 -5.01 -6.20
C ASP A 351 -22.12 -5.78 -4.96
N THR A 352 -23.37 -6.21 -5.01
CA THR A 352 -24.02 -7.01 -3.95
C THR A 352 -23.64 -8.48 -3.98
N SER A 353 -22.87 -8.96 -4.97
CA SER A 353 -22.37 -10.35 -4.95
C SER A 353 -21.43 -10.59 -3.77
N TYR A 354 -20.85 -9.53 -3.20
CA TYR A 354 -20.05 -9.56 -1.98
C TYR A 354 -20.88 -9.58 -0.68
N ALA A 355 -22.22 -9.53 -0.76
CA ALA A 355 -23.09 -9.53 0.40
C ALA A 355 -22.96 -10.85 1.18
N GLN A 356 -22.51 -10.75 2.43
CA GLN A 356 -22.22 -11.91 3.28
C GLN A 356 -22.37 -11.55 4.76
N LEU A 357 -22.63 -12.58 5.57
CA LEU A 357 -22.59 -12.51 7.02
C LEU A 357 -21.28 -13.14 7.48
N PHE A 358 -20.60 -12.48 8.42
CA PHE A 358 -19.48 -13.04 9.15
C PHE A 358 -20.01 -13.81 10.36
N ASP A 359 -19.37 -14.94 10.65
CA ASP A 359 -19.74 -15.79 11.79
C ASP A 359 -19.44 -15.13 13.14
N SER A 360 -18.55 -14.13 13.16
CA SER A 360 -18.21 -13.33 14.34
C SER A 360 -18.24 -11.81 14.08
N PRO A 361 -18.63 -10.98 15.07
CA PRO A 361 -18.67 -9.53 14.93
C PRO A 361 -17.27 -8.91 14.85
N ARG A 362 -17.05 -8.11 13.80
CA ARG A 362 -15.84 -7.30 13.60
C ARG A 362 -15.85 -6.11 14.56
N HIS A 363 -15.15 -6.20 15.68
CA HIS A 363 -15.16 -5.17 16.73
C HIS A 363 -14.72 -3.78 16.23
N ALA A 364 -13.77 -3.73 15.29
CA ALA A 364 -13.33 -2.50 14.61
C ALA A 364 -14.47 -1.78 13.87
N TRP A 365 -15.50 -2.52 13.41
CA TRP A 365 -16.62 -1.97 12.64
C TRP A 365 -17.62 -1.15 13.45
N GLN A 366 -17.35 -0.97 14.76
CA GLN A 366 -18.00 0.06 15.59
C GLN A 366 -17.80 1.47 15.02
N GLN A 367 -16.64 1.74 14.41
CA GLN A 367 -16.36 3.03 13.80
C GLN A 367 -17.01 3.14 12.42
N THR A 368 -17.40 4.35 12.03
CA THR A 368 -18.04 4.61 10.75
C THR A 368 -17.08 4.40 9.58
N LEU A 369 -15.83 4.83 9.71
CA LEU A 369 -14.78 4.65 8.72
C LEU A 369 -13.65 3.82 9.30
N VAL A 370 -13.29 2.73 8.62
CA VAL A 370 -12.22 1.82 9.05
C VAL A 370 -11.47 1.37 7.81
N LYS A 371 -10.14 1.38 7.86
CA LYS A 371 -9.33 0.75 6.81
C LYS A 371 -9.56 -0.76 6.85
N VAL A 372 -9.94 -1.34 5.72
CA VAL A 372 -10.07 -2.79 5.55
C VAL A 372 -8.66 -3.32 5.35
N SER A 373 -8.23 -4.18 6.27
CA SER A 373 -6.96 -4.90 6.12
C SER A 373 -7.00 -5.77 4.86
N ALA A 374 -5.84 -6.05 4.28
CA ALA A 374 -5.73 -6.95 3.14
C ALA A 374 -6.42 -8.30 3.41
N THR A 375 -6.35 -8.75 4.65
CA THR A 375 -6.96 -9.97 5.16
C THR A 375 -8.48 -9.96 5.15
N LEU A 376 -9.10 -8.95 5.76
CA LEU A 376 -10.55 -8.76 5.75
C LEU A 376 -11.07 -8.55 4.31
N TRP A 377 -10.28 -7.92 3.45
CA TRP A 377 -10.63 -7.81 2.03
C TRP A 377 -10.63 -9.16 1.30
N GLN A 378 -9.65 -10.03 1.57
CA GLN A 378 -9.63 -11.37 1.00
C GLN A 378 -10.81 -12.19 1.51
N GLU A 379 -11.14 -12.12 2.79
CA GLU A 379 -12.34 -12.76 3.35
C GLU A 379 -13.62 -12.31 2.60
N ILE A 380 -13.81 -10.98 2.47
CA ILE A 380 -14.94 -10.41 1.74
C ILE A 380 -14.97 -10.89 0.28
N ARG A 381 -13.80 -11.01 -0.36
CA ARG A 381 -13.68 -11.55 -1.72
C ARG A 381 -14.03 -13.03 -1.83
N HIS A 382 -13.68 -13.84 -0.86
CA HIS A 382 -13.96 -15.28 -0.87
C HIS A 382 -15.42 -15.59 -0.56
N GLY A 383 -16.06 -14.81 0.32
CA GLY A 383 -17.50 -14.92 0.56
C GLY A 383 -18.37 -14.34 -0.56
N ARG A 384 -17.77 -13.81 -1.63
CA ARG A 384 -18.49 -13.36 -2.83
C ARG A 384 -19.24 -14.53 -3.43
N LYS A 385 -20.57 -14.43 -3.49
CA LYS A 385 -21.44 -15.38 -4.18
C LYS A 385 -21.16 -15.30 -5.67
N THR A 386 -20.33 -16.21 -6.16
CA THR A 386 -20.16 -16.43 -7.60
C THR A 386 -21.40 -17.14 -8.10
N ALA A 387 -22.12 -16.52 -9.03
CA ALA A 387 -23.11 -17.21 -9.84
C ALA A 387 -22.37 -18.17 -10.79
N LEU A 388 -21.91 -19.32 -10.27
CA LEU A 388 -21.44 -20.55 -10.95
C LEU A 388 -20.59 -21.37 -9.97
N ALA A 389 -21.21 -22.15 -9.08
CA ALA A 389 -20.70 -23.40 -8.50
C ALA A 389 -21.66 -23.93 -7.42
N GLU A 390 -22.73 -24.58 -7.84
CA GLU A 390 -23.35 -25.62 -7.03
C GLU A 390 -22.57 -26.94 -7.23
N ALA A 391 -22.52 -27.75 -6.17
CA ALA A 391 -22.05 -29.13 -6.10
C ALA A 391 -20.54 -29.35 -5.86
N ALA A 392 -20.16 -29.44 -4.58
CA ALA A 392 -19.61 -30.64 -3.97
C ALA A 392 -19.34 -30.41 -2.47
N GLU A 393 -19.98 -31.18 -1.59
CA GLU A 393 -19.47 -31.35 -0.21
C GLU A 393 -18.30 -32.34 -0.21
N PRO A 394 -17.38 -32.22 0.76
CA PRO A 394 -17.38 -33.23 1.83
C PRO A 394 -17.08 -32.71 3.24
N VAL A 395 -17.88 -33.21 4.19
CA VAL A 395 -17.50 -33.85 5.48
C VAL A 395 -16.49 -33.13 6.40
N GLY A 396 -17.05 -32.46 7.41
CA GLY A 396 -16.80 -32.75 8.83
C GLY A 396 -15.38 -32.54 9.39
N GLY A 397 -15.12 -31.35 9.91
CA GLY A 397 -14.07 -31.05 10.88
C GLY A 397 -14.38 -29.72 11.56
N THR A 398 -14.22 -29.63 12.88
CA THR A 398 -14.40 -28.39 13.64
C THR A 398 -13.35 -27.36 13.21
N ASP A 399 -13.70 -26.47 12.27
CA ASP A 399 -12.77 -25.49 11.72
C ASP A 399 -12.58 -24.32 12.68
N THR A 400 -11.44 -24.31 13.37
CA THR A 400 -10.90 -23.11 13.97
C THR A 400 -10.33 -22.23 12.85
N GLU A 401 -10.83 -21.00 12.71
CA GLU A 401 -10.39 -20.07 11.68
C GLU A 401 -8.88 -19.80 11.79
N LEU A 402 -8.11 -20.23 10.79
CA LEU A 402 -6.66 -20.01 10.70
C LEU A 402 -6.33 -18.51 10.49
N PRO A 403 -5.28 -17.97 11.13
CA PRO A 403 -4.80 -16.61 10.87
C PRO A 403 -4.44 -16.37 9.40
N ASP A 404 -4.63 -15.15 8.91
CA ASP A 404 -4.51 -14.87 7.48
C ASP A 404 -3.09 -14.99 6.94
N SER A 405 -2.09 -14.59 7.72
CA SER A 405 -0.68 -14.78 7.37
C SER A 405 -0.34 -16.26 7.19
N VAL A 406 -0.95 -17.13 8.00
CA VAL A 406 -0.83 -18.59 7.88
C VAL A 406 -1.49 -19.08 6.59
N ARG A 407 -2.69 -18.57 6.28
CA ARG A 407 -3.44 -18.91 5.05
C ARG A 407 -2.71 -18.46 3.78
N GLU A 408 -2.09 -17.28 3.79
CA GLU A 408 -1.30 -16.77 2.68
C GLU A 408 -0.09 -17.67 2.40
N VAL A 409 0.67 -18.03 3.44
CA VAL A 409 1.81 -18.94 3.28
C VAL A 409 1.35 -20.33 2.82
N GLN A 410 0.24 -20.85 3.34
CA GLN A 410 -0.34 -22.12 2.85
C GLN A 410 -0.71 -22.04 1.37
N SER A 411 -1.36 -20.97 0.91
CA SER A 411 -1.72 -20.79 -0.51
C SER A 411 -0.47 -20.72 -1.41
N LEU A 412 0.57 -20.00 -0.97
CA LEU A 412 1.84 -19.96 -1.70
C LEU A 412 2.54 -21.33 -1.72
N LEU A 413 2.48 -22.07 -0.62
CA LEU A 413 2.99 -23.43 -0.54
C LEU A 413 2.22 -24.40 -1.43
N ASP A 414 0.90 -24.25 -1.56
CA ASP A 414 0.09 -25.07 -2.46
C ASP A 414 0.37 -24.74 -3.93
N HIS A 415 0.67 -23.48 -4.24
CA HIS A 415 0.96 -23.05 -5.60
C HIS A 415 2.41 -23.30 -6.05
N LYS A 416 3.40 -23.19 -5.14
CA LYS A 416 4.83 -23.30 -5.47
C LYS A 416 5.55 -24.48 -4.82
N GLY A 417 5.03 -25.02 -3.72
CA GLY A 417 5.68 -26.08 -2.93
C GLY A 417 6.75 -25.56 -1.97
N GLN A 418 7.17 -24.30 -2.14
CA GLN A 418 8.18 -23.65 -1.32
C GLN A 418 8.00 -22.13 -1.25
N VAL A 419 8.28 -21.56 -0.08
CA VAL A 419 8.16 -20.12 0.21
C VAL A 419 9.41 -19.66 0.96
N VAL A 420 9.88 -18.44 0.70
CA VAL A 420 10.83 -17.71 1.54
C VAL A 420 10.08 -16.56 2.20
N LEU A 421 10.01 -16.59 3.52
CA LEU A 421 9.58 -15.48 4.36
C LEU A 421 10.78 -14.56 4.53
N GLN A 422 10.73 -13.37 3.97
CA GLN A 422 11.80 -12.39 4.07
C GLN A 422 11.32 -11.14 4.79
N GLY A 423 12.24 -10.45 5.46
CA GLY A 423 11.93 -9.18 6.08
C GLY A 423 12.87 -8.85 7.23
N PRO A 424 12.63 -7.70 7.88
CA PRO A 424 13.50 -7.21 8.93
C PRO A 424 13.54 -8.15 10.14
N PRO A 425 14.59 -8.08 10.98
CA PRO A 425 14.69 -8.92 12.17
C PRO A 425 13.55 -8.61 13.16
N GLY A 426 13.08 -9.65 13.85
CA GLY A 426 12.02 -9.50 14.86
C GLY A 426 10.58 -9.39 14.34
N THR A 427 10.32 -9.59 13.04
CA THR A 427 8.95 -9.52 12.47
C THR A 427 8.13 -10.81 12.61
N GLY A 428 8.69 -11.85 13.23
CA GLY A 428 7.95 -13.09 13.51
C GLY A 428 7.96 -14.14 12.38
N LYS A 429 8.88 -14.06 11.42
CA LYS A 429 9.00 -15.03 10.29
C LYS A 429 9.02 -16.49 10.74
N THR A 430 9.86 -16.84 11.72
CA THR A 430 9.95 -18.21 12.25
C THR A 430 8.67 -18.62 12.99
N ARG A 431 8.05 -17.70 13.74
CA ARG A 431 6.75 -17.92 14.37
C ARG A 431 5.66 -18.22 13.33
N LEU A 432 5.65 -17.47 12.23
CA LEU A 432 4.72 -17.69 11.11
C LEU A 432 4.94 -19.07 10.48
N ALA A 433 6.19 -19.46 10.21
CA ALA A 433 6.52 -20.78 9.67
C ALA A 433 6.04 -21.92 10.57
N LEU A 434 6.20 -21.79 11.90
CA LEU A 434 5.73 -22.76 12.88
C LEU A 434 4.20 -22.81 12.98
N SER A 435 3.53 -21.64 12.85
CA SER A 435 2.07 -21.57 12.82
C SER A 435 1.49 -22.28 11.59
N VAL A 436 2.17 -22.15 10.44
CA VAL A 436 1.85 -22.91 9.22
C VAL A 436 2.06 -24.41 9.41
N ALA A 437 3.08 -24.84 10.16
CA ALA A 437 3.28 -26.24 10.49
C ALA A 437 2.08 -26.84 11.25
N LEU A 438 1.57 -26.11 12.25
CA LEU A 438 0.38 -26.50 13.01
C LEU A 438 -0.86 -26.58 12.11
N ALA A 439 -1.06 -25.56 11.26
CA ALA A 439 -2.19 -25.53 10.33
C ALA A 439 -2.17 -26.70 9.34
N ILE A 440 -1.02 -26.98 8.71
CA ILE A 440 -0.83 -28.10 7.78
C ILE A 440 -1.03 -29.45 8.48
N ALA A 441 -0.75 -29.52 9.78
CA ALA A 441 -1.01 -30.71 10.58
C ALA A 441 -2.46 -30.87 11.05
N GLY A 442 -3.37 -29.98 10.65
CA GLY A 442 -4.76 -29.98 11.11
C GLY A 442 -4.91 -29.54 12.57
N ARG A 443 -3.92 -28.82 13.11
CA ARG A 443 -3.89 -28.28 14.49
C ARG A 443 -3.99 -26.76 14.50
N GLY A 444 -4.86 -26.21 13.65
CA GLY A 444 -5.04 -24.77 13.50
C GLY A 444 -5.48 -24.06 14.78
N ASP A 445 -6.23 -24.78 15.62
CA ASP A 445 -6.64 -24.37 16.97
C ASP A 445 -5.47 -24.08 17.91
N GLN A 446 -4.31 -24.70 17.68
CA GLN A 446 -3.13 -24.57 18.53
C GLN A 446 -2.29 -23.33 18.23
N ILE A 447 -2.62 -22.56 17.18
CA ILE A 447 -1.82 -21.41 16.74
C ILE A 447 -1.90 -20.27 17.76
N GLU A 448 -3.13 -19.98 18.22
CA GLU A 448 -3.45 -18.94 19.21
C GLU A 448 -3.57 -19.52 20.64
N ALA A 449 -3.23 -20.81 20.82
CA ALA A 449 -3.22 -21.45 22.13
C ALA A 449 -2.11 -20.86 23.03
N PRO A 450 -2.22 -21.01 24.36
CA PRO A 450 -1.18 -20.59 25.29
C PRO A 450 0.21 -21.15 24.89
N PRO A 451 1.31 -20.42 25.17
CA PRO A 451 2.64 -20.80 24.72
C PRO A 451 3.05 -22.24 25.05
N GLU A 452 2.66 -22.75 26.22
CA GLU A 452 2.96 -24.12 26.65
C GLU A 452 2.24 -25.18 25.80
N GLU A 453 0.95 -24.98 25.49
CA GLU A 453 0.15 -25.88 24.66
C GLU A 453 0.66 -25.90 23.22
N ARG A 454 0.92 -24.71 22.67
CA ARG A 454 1.51 -24.57 21.34
C ARG A 454 2.89 -25.25 21.25
N ALA A 455 3.74 -25.07 22.27
CA ALA A 455 5.04 -25.71 22.33
C ALA A 455 4.93 -27.24 22.38
N ALA A 456 3.98 -27.77 23.14
CA ALA A 456 3.71 -29.21 23.17
C ALA A 456 3.24 -29.72 21.79
N ALA A 457 2.34 -29.00 21.12
CA ALA A 457 1.85 -29.38 19.80
C ALA A 457 2.97 -29.39 18.73
N LEU A 458 3.85 -28.40 18.75
CA LEU A 458 5.03 -28.34 17.87
C LEU A 458 6.06 -29.42 18.18
N ALA A 459 6.26 -29.74 19.46
CA ALA A 459 7.16 -30.82 19.89
C ALA A 459 6.70 -32.18 19.35
N GLU A 460 5.39 -32.45 19.35
CA GLU A 460 4.85 -33.67 18.74
C GLU A 460 5.10 -33.73 17.23
N LEU A 461 4.94 -32.62 16.50
CA LEU A 461 5.23 -32.58 15.05
C LEU A 461 6.71 -32.71 14.71
N SER A 462 7.60 -32.34 15.65
CA SER A 462 9.05 -32.31 15.45
C SER A 462 9.76 -33.57 15.95
N LYS A 463 9.06 -34.47 16.65
CA LYS A 463 9.58 -35.78 17.04
C LYS A 463 9.52 -36.74 15.85
N VAL A 464 10.57 -37.53 15.67
CA VAL A 464 10.62 -38.60 14.67
C VAL A 464 9.91 -39.83 15.25
N PRO A 465 8.83 -40.34 14.63
CA PRO A 465 8.20 -41.59 15.03
C PRO A 465 9.18 -42.78 14.95
N ASP A 466 9.00 -43.81 15.80
CA ASP A 466 9.89 -44.97 15.88
C ASP A 466 10.04 -45.74 14.55
N ASP A 467 9.00 -45.70 13.72
CA ASP A 467 8.90 -46.38 12.42
C ASP A 467 9.15 -45.45 11.21
N ALA A 468 9.42 -44.16 11.45
CA ALA A 468 9.60 -43.17 10.40
C ALA A 468 11.04 -42.66 10.30
N LYS A 469 11.43 -42.21 9.10
CA LYS A 469 12.79 -41.67 8.85
C LYS A 469 12.94 -40.21 9.25
N ALA A 470 11.85 -39.48 9.42
CA ALA A 470 11.83 -38.06 9.75
C ALA A 470 10.50 -37.65 10.40
N ALA A 471 10.51 -36.48 11.04
CA ALA A 471 9.34 -35.86 11.64
C ALA A 471 8.53 -35.06 10.61
N ARG A 472 7.22 -34.86 10.86
CA ARG A 472 6.33 -34.06 9.99
C ARG A 472 6.76 -32.60 9.88
N LEU A 473 7.29 -32.03 10.97
CA LEU A 473 7.98 -30.74 10.99
C LEU A 473 9.47 -30.99 11.20
N THR A 474 10.29 -30.62 10.21
CA THR A 474 11.74 -30.74 10.32
C THR A 474 12.39 -29.37 10.20
N MET A 475 13.07 -28.95 11.28
CA MET A 475 13.83 -27.70 11.32
C MET A 475 15.26 -27.91 10.81
N ALA A 476 15.75 -26.96 10.03
CA ALA A 476 17.15 -26.82 9.65
C ALA A 476 17.57 -25.35 9.78
N THR A 477 18.85 -25.09 10.04
CA THR A 477 19.40 -23.73 10.02
C THR A 477 20.62 -23.74 9.14
N PHE A 478 20.63 -22.91 8.09
CA PHE A 478 21.78 -22.85 7.19
C PHE A 478 22.87 -21.94 7.77
N HIS A 479 24.11 -22.38 7.58
CA HIS A 479 25.31 -21.67 7.97
C HIS A 479 26.39 -21.91 6.90
N PRO A 480 27.48 -21.11 6.86
CA PRO A 480 28.47 -21.19 5.78
C PRO A 480 29.08 -22.58 5.56
N SER A 481 29.19 -23.39 6.61
CA SER A 481 29.70 -24.77 6.54
C SER A 481 28.63 -25.84 6.22
N TYR A 482 27.36 -25.48 6.06
CA TYR A 482 26.27 -26.43 5.79
C TYR A 482 26.33 -26.84 4.32
N GLY A 483 26.42 -28.15 4.06
CA GLY A 483 26.75 -28.67 2.73
C GLY A 483 25.73 -29.64 2.15
N TYR A 484 26.01 -30.07 0.92
CA TYR A 484 25.25 -31.11 0.21
C TYR A 484 25.23 -32.43 1.01
N GLU A 485 26.33 -32.73 1.69
CA GLU A 485 26.55 -33.95 2.47
C GLU A 485 25.63 -34.05 3.70
N ASP A 486 25.17 -32.91 4.22
CA ASP A 486 24.26 -32.85 5.36
C ASP A 486 22.80 -32.75 4.93
N PHE A 487 22.53 -32.11 3.79
CA PHE A 487 21.17 -31.92 3.29
C PHE A 487 20.69 -33.09 2.44
N VAL A 488 21.52 -33.59 1.53
CA VAL A 488 21.14 -34.59 0.52
C VAL A 488 21.72 -35.96 0.85
N GLU A 489 23.02 -36.16 0.69
CA GLU A 489 23.71 -37.40 1.07
C GLU A 489 25.21 -37.22 1.13
N GLY A 490 25.86 -37.96 2.03
CA GLY A 490 27.31 -37.93 2.17
C GLY A 490 27.87 -39.14 2.89
N PHE A 491 29.15 -39.39 2.69
CA PHE A 491 29.89 -40.41 3.44
C PHE A 491 30.17 -39.92 4.85
N LYS A 492 29.73 -40.67 5.87
CA LYS A 492 30.01 -40.39 7.28
C LYS A 492 30.74 -41.58 7.92
N PRO A 493 31.57 -41.36 8.96
CA PRO A 493 32.22 -42.46 9.67
C PRO A 493 31.20 -43.46 10.22
N ASP A 494 31.42 -44.74 9.94
CA ASP A 494 30.64 -45.82 10.54
C ASP A 494 31.15 -46.09 11.97
N LEU A 495 30.40 -45.59 12.95
CA LEU A 495 30.74 -45.73 14.37
C LEU A 495 30.55 -47.16 14.91
N ALA A 496 29.83 -48.03 14.18
CA ALA A 496 29.61 -49.43 14.56
C ALA A 496 30.70 -50.37 14.02
N ALA A 497 31.56 -49.90 13.11
CA ALA A 497 32.60 -50.70 12.53
C ALA A 497 33.71 -51.03 13.56
N THR A 498 33.96 -52.33 13.77
CA THR A 498 34.96 -52.82 14.74
C THR A 498 36.30 -53.22 14.08
N GLY A 499 36.41 -53.08 12.76
CA GLY A 499 37.63 -53.38 12.01
C GLY A 499 38.72 -52.31 12.12
N ALA A 500 39.93 -52.61 11.66
CA ALA A 500 41.01 -51.63 11.58
C ALA A 500 40.81 -50.66 10.41
N GLY A 501 40.89 -49.35 10.67
CA GLY A 501 40.79 -48.29 9.66
C GLY A 501 39.53 -47.41 9.79
N LEU A 502 39.48 -46.31 9.02
CA LEU A 502 38.29 -45.46 8.92
C LEU A 502 37.32 -46.06 7.90
N ASN A 503 36.19 -46.59 8.36
CA ASN A 503 35.11 -47.03 7.50
C ASN A 503 34.12 -45.88 7.30
N LEU A 504 33.79 -45.60 6.04
CA LEU A 504 32.80 -44.60 5.68
C LEU A 504 31.55 -45.30 5.15
N THR A 505 30.38 -44.90 5.66
CA THR A 505 29.08 -45.37 5.19
C THR A 505 28.32 -44.23 4.54
N MET A 506 27.58 -44.56 3.46
CA MET A 506 26.71 -43.60 2.81
C MET A 506 25.53 -43.30 3.73
N THR A 507 25.33 -42.03 4.06
CA THR A 507 24.26 -41.59 4.97
C THR A 507 23.35 -40.59 4.27
N ASP A 508 22.04 -40.78 4.43
CA ASP A 508 21.03 -39.86 3.90
C ASP A 508 21.02 -38.56 4.71
N GLY A 509 21.08 -37.44 4.01
CA GLY A 509 20.93 -36.10 4.56
C GLY A 509 19.48 -35.79 4.96
N LEU A 510 19.30 -34.63 5.59
CA LEU A 510 18.01 -34.20 6.15
C LEU A 510 16.87 -34.26 5.12
N PHE A 511 17.08 -33.69 3.93
CA PHE A 511 16.07 -33.59 2.89
C PHE A 511 15.66 -34.96 2.35
N ARG A 512 16.63 -35.87 2.17
CA ARG A 512 16.36 -37.24 1.73
C ARG A 512 15.57 -38.04 2.74
N ARG A 513 15.89 -37.93 4.03
CA ARG A 513 15.13 -38.60 5.10
C ARG A 513 13.68 -38.12 5.13
N VAL A 514 13.45 -36.82 4.97
CA VAL A 514 12.09 -36.25 4.88
C VAL A 514 11.36 -36.75 3.62
N CYS A 515 12.01 -36.77 2.46
CA CYS A 515 11.40 -37.31 1.25
C CYS A 515 11.02 -38.79 1.43
N ALA A 516 11.89 -39.60 2.01
CA ALA A 516 11.61 -41.01 2.24
C ALA A 516 10.44 -41.22 3.22
N ALA A 517 10.34 -40.43 4.29
CA ALA A 517 9.20 -40.47 5.20
C ALA A 517 7.89 -40.01 4.51
N ALA A 518 7.96 -38.98 3.68
CA ALA A 518 6.82 -38.46 2.92
C ALA A 518 6.29 -39.45 1.87
N GLU A 519 7.16 -40.28 1.27
CA GLU A 519 6.73 -41.36 0.36
C GLU A 519 5.98 -42.47 1.09
N GLU A 520 6.35 -42.76 2.34
CA GLU A 520 5.72 -43.78 3.19
C GLU A 520 4.37 -43.31 3.76
N ALA A 521 4.15 -41.99 3.87
CA ALA A 521 2.92 -41.38 4.37
C ALA A 521 2.32 -40.35 3.39
N PRO A 522 1.73 -40.79 2.26
CA PRO A 522 1.30 -39.91 1.17
C PRO A 522 0.14 -38.96 1.53
N ASP A 523 -0.66 -39.32 2.54
CA ASP A 523 -1.78 -38.51 3.03
C ASP A 523 -1.35 -37.43 4.03
N GLU A 524 -0.10 -37.48 4.48
CA GLU A 524 0.46 -36.50 5.42
C GLU A 524 1.37 -35.50 4.69
N THR A 525 1.24 -34.22 5.01
CA THR A 525 2.18 -33.20 4.53
C THR A 525 3.36 -33.06 5.47
N PHE A 526 4.57 -33.06 4.90
CA PHE A 526 5.84 -32.88 5.59
C PHE A 526 6.39 -31.49 5.28
N LEU A 527 6.70 -30.72 6.33
CA LEU A 527 7.22 -29.36 6.22
C LEU A 527 8.67 -29.30 6.69
N ILE A 528 9.53 -28.77 5.82
CA ILE A 528 10.91 -28.42 6.15
C ILE A 528 10.96 -26.91 6.36
N VAL A 529 11.36 -26.47 7.55
CA VAL A 529 11.61 -25.06 7.84
C VAL A 529 13.13 -24.85 7.86
N VAL A 530 13.63 -24.04 6.92
CA VAL A 530 15.03 -23.66 6.80
C VAL A 530 15.21 -22.25 7.32
N ASP A 531 15.68 -22.12 8.55
CA ASP A 531 16.00 -20.85 9.17
C ASP A 531 17.29 -20.28 8.57
N GLU A 532 17.36 -18.96 8.39
CA GLU A 532 18.52 -18.28 7.82
C GLU A 532 18.95 -18.86 6.45
N ILE A 533 17.97 -19.10 5.58
CA ILE A 533 18.15 -19.84 4.30
C ILE A 533 19.22 -19.22 3.41
N ASN A 534 19.44 -17.90 3.53
CA ASN A 534 20.42 -17.17 2.76
C ASN A 534 21.86 -17.43 3.23
N ARG A 535 22.10 -17.78 4.51
CA ARG A 535 23.46 -17.97 5.08
C ARG A 535 24.22 -19.17 4.53
N GLY A 536 23.56 -20.04 3.78
CA GLY A 536 24.16 -21.18 3.06
C GLY A 536 24.27 -20.93 1.56
N ASP A 537 25.22 -21.60 0.91
CA ASP A 537 25.30 -21.64 -0.55
C ASP A 537 24.21 -22.56 -1.10
N LEU A 538 23.03 -21.99 -1.37
CA LEU A 538 21.84 -22.74 -1.79
C LEU A 538 22.06 -23.60 -3.04
N PRO A 539 22.66 -23.10 -4.15
CA PRO A 539 23.01 -23.95 -5.29
C PRO A 539 23.86 -25.17 -4.90
N ARG A 540 24.87 -24.98 -4.03
CA ARG A 540 25.73 -26.08 -3.59
C ARG A 540 25.01 -27.06 -2.68
N ILE A 541 24.20 -26.57 -1.73
CA ILE A 541 23.46 -27.41 -0.77
C ILE A 541 22.42 -28.27 -1.50
N LEU A 542 21.70 -27.70 -2.46
CA LEU A 542 20.63 -28.40 -3.18
C LEU A 542 21.15 -29.26 -4.33
N GLY A 543 22.30 -28.91 -4.92
CA GLY A 543 22.86 -29.61 -6.07
C GLY A 543 21.83 -29.76 -7.20
N GLU A 544 21.69 -30.98 -7.71
CA GLU A 544 20.76 -31.36 -8.76
C GLU A 544 19.27 -31.30 -8.34
N LEU A 545 18.99 -31.36 -7.02
CA LEU A 545 17.62 -31.32 -6.50
C LEU A 545 16.95 -29.97 -6.75
N ILE A 546 17.72 -28.93 -7.06
CA ILE A 546 17.18 -27.62 -7.45
C ILE A 546 16.16 -27.75 -8.60
N THR A 547 16.33 -28.73 -9.48
CA THR A 547 15.40 -28.97 -10.60
C THR A 547 14.10 -29.62 -10.16
N LEU A 548 14.10 -30.37 -9.05
CA LEU A 548 12.98 -31.12 -8.52
C LEU A 548 12.12 -30.33 -7.53
N LEU A 549 12.53 -29.10 -7.18
CA LEU A 549 11.73 -28.24 -6.31
C LEU A 549 10.41 -27.78 -6.96
N GLU A 550 10.35 -27.70 -8.29
CA GLU A 550 9.15 -27.30 -9.03
C GLU A 550 8.04 -28.35 -8.89
N LEU A 551 6.84 -27.94 -8.45
CA LEU A 551 5.73 -28.85 -8.10
C LEU A 551 5.32 -29.81 -9.22
N ASP A 552 5.37 -29.39 -10.47
CA ASP A 552 5.03 -30.19 -11.65
C ASP A 552 6.02 -31.35 -11.90
N LYS A 553 7.26 -31.22 -11.39
CA LYS A 553 8.32 -32.23 -11.50
C LYS A 553 8.35 -33.19 -10.32
N ARG A 554 7.64 -32.87 -9.23
CA ARG A 554 7.60 -33.69 -8.01
C ARG A 554 6.83 -34.98 -8.24
N GLY A 555 7.47 -36.10 -7.94
CA GLY A 555 6.93 -37.46 -8.12
C GLY A 555 6.87 -37.92 -9.58
N SER A 556 7.30 -37.11 -10.54
CA SER A 556 7.24 -37.40 -11.99
C SER A 556 8.62 -37.40 -12.64
N VAL A 557 9.56 -36.59 -12.13
CA VAL A 557 10.93 -36.50 -12.62
C VAL A 557 11.88 -37.08 -11.58
N TYR A 558 12.80 -37.91 -12.04
CA TYR A 558 13.85 -38.52 -11.23
C TYR A 558 15.22 -37.99 -11.65
N VAL A 559 16.07 -37.72 -10.68
CA VAL A 559 17.50 -37.42 -10.89
C VAL A 559 18.34 -38.54 -10.32
N THR A 560 19.51 -38.76 -10.91
CA THR A 560 20.51 -39.70 -10.39
C THR A 560 21.47 -38.94 -9.50
N LEU A 561 21.56 -39.29 -8.23
CA LEU A 561 22.48 -38.65 -7.30
C LEU A 561 23.92 -39.09 -7.60
N PRO A 562 24.89 -38.17 -7.69
CA PRO A 562 26.22 -38.46 -8.18
C PRO A 562 27.03 -39.32 -7.20
N THR A 563 26.78 -39.19 -5.90
CA THR A 563 27.57 -39.85 -4.87
C THR A 563 27.17 -41.31 -4.69
N SER A 564 25.87 -41.61 -4.58
CA SER A 564 25.37 -42.97 -4.39
C SER A 564 24.88 -43.67 -5.66
N GLY A 565 24.64 -42.94 -6.76
CA GLY A 565 24.01 -43.46 -7.97
C GLY A 565 22.52 -43.78 -7.82
N ARG A 566 21.90 -43.51 -6.66
CA ARG A 566 20.47 -43.75 -6.41
C ARG A 566 19.62 -42.76 -7.20
N GLN A 567 18.47 -43.22 -7.68
CA GLN A 567 17.43 -42.33 -8.22
C GLN A 567 16.73 -41.60 -7.07
N GLN A 568 16.41 -40.33 -7.27
CA GLN A 568 15.70 -39.50 -6.30
C GLN A 568 14.65 -38.62 -7.01
N THR A 569 13.48 -38.49 -6.39
CA THR A 569 12.45 -37.50 -6.73
C THR A 569 12.08 -36.72 -5.46
N VAL A 570 11.41 -35.58 -5.58
CA VAL A 570 10.78 -34.91 -4.42
C VAL A 570 9.30 -35.31 -4.37
N PRO A 571 8.78 -35.80 -3.24
CA PRO A 571 7.36 -36.13 -3.12
C PRO A 571 6.45 -34.90 -3.15
N LYS A 572 5.21 -35.08 -3.63
CA LYS A 572 4.23 -33.99 -3.79
C LYS A 572 3.72 -33.45 -2.45
N ASN A 573 3.84 -34.20 -1.37
CA ASN A 573 3.44 -33.84 -0.01
C ASN A 573 4.60 -33.26 0.84
N VAL A 574 5.76 -32.97 0.24
CA VAL A 574 6.81 -32.19 0.91
C VAL A 574 6.58 -30.70 0.68
N ARG A 575 6.86 -29.86 1.67
CA ARG A 575 6.80 -28.39 1.61
C ARG A 575 8.06 -27.81 2.24
N ILE A 576 8.49 -26.64 1.77
CA ILE A 576 9.68 -25.96 2.30
C ILE A 576 9.35 -24.50 2.61
N ILE A 577 9.61 -24.06 3.84
CA ILE A 577 9.61 -22.63 4.19
C ILE A 577 11.04 -22.23 4.53
N GLY A 578 11.60 -21.26 3.83
CA GLY A 578 12.81 -20.56 4.22
C GLY A 578 12.47 -19.30 5.01
N THR A 579 13.26 -18.95 6.02
CA THR A 579 13.24 -17.61 6.62
C THR A 579 14.52 -16.86 6.22
N MET A 580 14.41 -15.55 6.01
CA MET A 580 15.51 -14.71 5.56
C MET A 580 15.45 -13.35 6.25
N ASN A 581 16.54 -12.96 6.90
CA ASN A 581 16.71 -11.59 7.37
C ASN A 581 17.23 -10.73 6.22
N SER A 582 16.49 -9.66 5.88
CA SER A 582 16.81 -8.76 4.76
C SER A 582 18.02 -7.86 5.03
N ALA A 583 18.24 -7.49 6.30
CA ALA A 583 19.34 -6.60 6.72
C ALA A 583 20.73 -7.26 6.70
N ASP A 584 20.82 -8.59 6.63
CA ASP A 584 22.08 -9.33 6.82
C ASP A 584 23.03 -9.14 5.63
N ARG A 585 24.01 -8.24 5.79
CA ARG A 585 25.04 -7.91 4.77
C ARG A 585 26.09 -9.00 4.58
N SER A 586 26.16 -9.97 5.48
CA SER A 586 27.18 -11.05 5.49
C SER A 586 26.86 -12.20 4.53
N VAL A 587 25.81 -12.06 3.72
CA VAL A 587 25.13 -13.18 3.09
C VAL A 587 25.00 -12.97 1.58
N GLY A 588 25.37 -13.99 0.80
CA GLY A 588 25.34 -13.95 -0.66
C GLY A 588 23.93 -13.73 -1.22
N HIS A 589 23.84 -13.02 -2.35
CA HIS A 589 22.57 -12.89 -3.08
C HIS A 589 22.02 -14.28 -3.45
N ILE A 590 20.72 -14.52 -3.19
CA ILE A 590 20.05 -15.73 -3.65
C ILE A 590 20.09 -15.75 -5.18
N ASP A 591 20.67 -16.82 -5.74
CA ASP A 591 20.79 -17.00 -7.19
C ASP A 591 19.43 -16.97 -7.90
N ALA A 592 19.40 -16.43 -9.12
CA ALA A 592 18.17 -16.29 -9.91
C ALA A 592 17.44 -17.62 -10.14
N ALA A 593 18.17 -18.74 -10.24
CA ALA A 593 17.60 -20.07 -10.42
C ALA A 593 16.89 -20.58 -9.16
N ILE A 594 17.33 -20.14 -7.97
CA ILE A 594 16.61 -20.38 -6.72
C ILE A 594 15.42 -19.43 -6.62
N ARG A 595 15.64 -18.14 -6.91
CA ARG A 595 14.61 -17.11 -6.80
C ARG A 595 13.35 -17.42 -7.63
N ARG A 596 13.50 -18.02 -8.82
CA ARG A 596 12.34 -18.41 -9.66
C ARG A 596 11.53 -19.60 -9.12
N ARG A 597 12.10 -20.38 -8.20
CA ARG A 597 11.52 -21.62 -7.66
C ARG A 597 10.83 -21.40 -6.34
N PHE A 598 11.28 -20.44 -5.54
CA PHE A 598 10.60 -20.04 -4.32
C PHE A 598 9.59 -18.93 -4.59
N ALA A 599 8.44 -18.97 -3.92
CA ALA A 599 7.68 -17.75 -3.68
C ALA A 599 8.40 -16.92 -2.61
N PHE A 600 8.37 -15.59 -2.73
CA PHE A 600 8.92 -14.68 -1.72
C PHE A 600 7.76 -13.91 -1.12
N LEU A 601 7.68 -13.90 0.21
CA LEU A 601 6.68 -13.17 0.96
C LEU A 601 7.40 -12.24 1.94
N ASP A 602 7.12 -10.94 1.81
CA ASP A 602 7.61 -9.93 2.74
C ASP A 602 6.80 -9.99 4.04
N VAL A 603 7.48 -10.07 5.18
CA VAL A 603 6.89 -10.06 6.52
C VAL A 603 7.31 -8.76 7.21
N PRO A 604 6.53 -7.67 7.05
CA PRO A 604 6.83 -6.37 7.64
C PRO A 604 6.63 -6.37 9.16
N PRO A 605 7.15 -5.36 9.88
CA PRO A 605 6.79 -5.10 11.27
C PRO A 605 5.27 -4.94 11.43
N ASP A 606 4.70 -5.63 12.40
CA ASP A 606 3.29 -5.51 12.76
C ASP A 606 3.14 -4.63 14.00
N LEU A 607 2.63 -3.40 13.82
CA LEU A 607 2.44 -2.45 14.91
C LEU A 607 1.16 -2.72 15.71
N ASP A 608 0.19 -3.44 15.13
CA ASP A 608 -1.12 -3.65 15.77
C ASP A 608 -1.00 -4.58 16.98
N VAL A 609 0.05 -5.41 17.05
CA VAL A 609 0.33 -6.26 18.23
C VAL A 609 1.01 -5.52 19.38
N LEU A 610 1.29 -4.22 19.23
CA LEU A 610 1.91 -3.36 20.24
C LEU A 610 0.92 -2.35 20.84
N ASP A 611 -0.28 -2.81 21.21
CA ASP A 611 -1.36 -1.99 21.76
C ASP A 611 -1.14 -1.49 23.21
N GLY A 612 0.07 -1.65 23.75
CA GLY A 612 0.46 -1.28 25.11
C GLY A 612 1.21 0.06 25.23
N GLU A 613 1.24 0.58 26.45
CA GLU A 613 2.05 1.74 26.82
C GLU A 613 2.93 1.44 28.05
N VAL A 614 4.11 2.08 28.09
CA VAL A 614 5.02 2.02 29.24
C VAL A 614 5.33 3.44 29.66
N GLY A 615 4.97 3.84 30.88
CA GLY A 615 5.27 5.19 31.38
C GLY A 615 4.74 6.33 30.51
N GLY A 616 3.63 6.11 29.79
CA GLY A 616 3.04 7.08 28.85
C GLY A 616 3.63 7.06 27.44
N LEU A 617 4.60 6.18 27.15
CA LEU A 617 5.09 5.92 25.80
C LEU A 617 4.24 4.84 25.13
N GLY A 618 3.57 5.18 24.02
CA GLY A 618 2.95 4.19 23.14
C GLY A 618 4.01 3.36 22.42
N LEU A 619 4.00 2.03 22.61
CA LEU A 619 5.03 1.15 22.03
C LEU A 619 4.95 1.07 20.50
N ALA A 620 3.73 1.10 19.93
CA ALA A 620 3.53 1.18 18.50
C ALA A 620 4.10 2.50 17.92
N ASP A 621 3.79 3.64 18.54
CA ASP A 621 4.28 4.96 18.11
C ASP A 621 5.81 5.05 18.19
N PHE A 622 6.40 4.47 19.24
CA PHE A 622 7.85 4.39 19.39
C PHE A 622 8.49 3.58 18.25
N LEU A 623 7.98 2.38 17.97
CA LEU A 623 8.53 1.53 16.92
C LEU A 623 8.33 2.15 15.54
N GLU A 624 7.18 2.80 15.29
CA GLU A 624 6.92 3.54 14.05
C GLU A 624 7.91 4.69 13.86
N GLY A 625 8.12 5.51 14.89
CA GLY A 625 9.06 6.63 14.84
C GLY A 625 10.51 6.19 14.67
N LEU A 626 10.93 5.10 15.33
CA LEU A 626 12.25 4.50 15.15
C LEU A 626 12.43 3.95 13.74
N ASN A 627 11.44 3.21 13.23
CA ASN A 627 11.45 2.66 11.89
C ASN A 627 11.47 3.73 10.80
N ALA A 628 10.78 4.85 11.00
CA ALA A 628 10.84 5.98 10.06
C ALA A 628 12.26 6.55 9.92
N LYS A 629 13.00 6.69 11.03
CA LYS A 629 14.40 7.14 11.00
C LYS A 629 15.33 6.08 10.41
N LEU A 630 15.11 4.80 10.69
CA LEU A 630 15.88 3.70 10.10
C LEU A 630 15.66 3.59 8.59
N ASP A 631 14.43 3.73 8.10
CA ASP A 631 14.12 3.75 6.67
C ASP A 631 14.81 4.90 5.97
N GLN A 632 14.76 6.10 6.57
CA GLN A 632 15.44 7.28 6.04
C GLN A 632 16.96 7.10 5.94
N SER A 633 17.59 6.47 6.93
CA SER A 633 19.05 6.32 6.99
C SER A 633 19.58 5.10 6.23
N PHE A 634 18.83 4.00 6.20
CA PHE A 634 19.31 2.69 5.73
C PHE A 634 18.37 1.95 4.78
N GLY A 635 17.12 2.43 4.61
CA GLY A 635 16.10 1.81 3.78
C GLY A 635 15.29 0.70 4.48
N PRO A 636 14.30 0.13 3.77
CA PRO A 636 13.24 -0.70 4.36
C PRO A 636 13.71 -2.09 4.84
N ASP A 637 14.90 -2.53 4.42
CA ASP A 637 15.45 -3.81 4.86
C ASP A 637 15.99 -3.77 6.30
N HIS A 638 16.22 -2.57 6.86
CA HIS A 638 16.84 -2.35 8.18
C HIS A 638 15.84 -1.93 9.27
N LEU A 639 14.55 -2.10 9.02
CA LEU A 639 13.53 -1.85 10.04
C LEU A 639 13.67 -2.85 11.21
N LEU A 640 13.01 -2.56 12.32
CA LEU A 640 12.87 -3.47 13.44
C LEU A 640 11.44 -3.97 13.53
N GLY A 641 11.30 -5.27 13.78
CA GLY A 641 10.02 -5.90 14.07
C GLY A 641 9.60 -5.79 15.53
N GLN A 642 8.33 -6.10 15.76
CA GLN A 642 7.64 -6.04 17.04
C GLN A 642 8.21 -6.94 18.13
N ALA A 643 8.93 -8.02 17.79
CA ALA A 643 9.40 -9.00 18.79
C ALA A 643 10.29 -8.39 19.88
N TYR A 644 11.03 -7.32 19.58
CA TYR A 644 11.85 -6.61 20.57
C TYR A 644 11.03 -5.89 21.64
N LEU A 645 9.75 -5.66 21.39
CA LEU A 645 8.82 -4.99 22.29
C LEU A 645 7.72 -5.94 22.81
N LEU A 646 7.98 -7.25 22.73
CA LEU A 646 7.12 -8.29 23.28
C LEU A 646 7.86 -9.08 24.37
N ALA A 647 7.16 -9.38 25.46
CA ALA A 647 7.54 -10.36 26.47
C ALA A 647 6.42 -11.42 26.54
N ASP A 648 6.77 -12.68 26.27
CA ASP A 648 5.81 -13.80 26.25
C ASP A 648 4.56 -13.53 25.38
N ASP A 649 4.78 -13.05 24.14
CA ASP A 649 3.74 -12.69 23.18
C ASP A 649 2.83 -11.53 23.61
N ARG A 650 3.25 -10.71 24.59
CA ARG A 650 2.51 -9.52 25.04
C ARG A 650 3.38 -8.27 24.99
N PRO A 651 2.81 -7.09 24.71
CA PRO A 651 3.55 -5.83 24.79
C PRO A 651 4.26 -5.67 26.13
N LEU A 652 5.46 -5.07 26.12
CA LEU A 652 6.17 -4.74 27.35
C LEU A 652 5.28 -3.90 28.27
N ALA A 653 5.32 -4.19 29.57
CA ALA A 653 4.44 -3.57 30.54
C ALA A 653 5.18 -2.66 31.54
N THR A 654 6.50 -2.79 31.65
CA THR A 654 7.29 -2.03 32.63
C THR A 654 8.47 -1.29 32.01
N ALA A 655 8.87 -0.20 32.67
CA ALA A 655 10.00 0.63 32.26
C ALA A 655 11.33 -0.15 32.29
N GLU A 656 11.46 -1.11 33.21
CA GLU A 656 12.61 -2.02 33.28
C GLU A 656 12.68 -2.95 32.07
N GLN A 657 11.55 -3.51 31.64
CA GLN A 657 11.49 -4.34 30.43
C GLN A 657 11.85 -3.53 29.19
N LEU A 658 11.29 -2.32 29.07
CA LEU A 658 11.61 -1.41 27.96
C LEU A 658 13.08 -1.01 27.96
N SER A 659 13.64 -0.69 29.13
CA SER A 659 15.06 -0.34 29.26
C SER A 659 15.98 -1.48 28.87
N HIS A 660 15.63 -2.71 29.27
CA HIS A 660 16.37 -3.90 28.87
C HIS A 660 16.33 -4.09 27.35
N ALA A 661 15.13 -4.13 26.76
CA ALA A 661 14.95 -4.27 25.31
C ALA A 661 15.68 -3.19 24.53
N PHE A 662 15.56 -1.93 24.97
CA PHE A 662 16.20 -0.80 24.30
C PHE A 662 17.72 -0.89 24.34
N HIS A 663 18.33 -1.01 25.53
CA HIS A 663 19.80 -0.94 25.66
C HIS A 663 20.53 -2.22 25.26
N HIS A 664 19.89 -3.38 25.37
CA HIS A 664 20.55 -4.68 25.18
C HIS A 664 20.16 -5.39 23.89
N GLU A 665 19.10 -4.97 23.21
CA GLU A 665 18.65 -5.61 21.97
C GLU A 665 18.56 -4.61 20.81
N ILE A 666 17.82 -3.51 21.00
CA ILE A 666 17.62 -2.49 19.95
C ILE A 666 18.91 -1.71 19.67
N VAL A 667 19.51 -1.11 20.69
CA VAL A 667 20.71 -0.27 20.54
C VAL A 667 21.89 -1.03 19.92
N PRO A 668 22.25 -2.24 20.36
CA PRO A 668 23.33 -3.00 19.73
C PRO A 668 23.08 -3.31 18.25
N LEU A 669 21.84 -3.64 17.87
CA LEU A 669 21.47 -3.90 16.48
C LEU A 669 21.59 -2.64 15.62
N VAL A 670 21.01 -1.52 16.08
CA VAL A 670 21.10 -0.24 15.37
C VAL A 670 22.56 0.23 15.26
N ALA A 671 23.37 0.02 16.30
CA ALA A 671 24.80 0.33 16.28
C ALA A 671 25.56 -0.51 15.24
N ASP A 672 25.19 -1.77 15.04
CA ASP A 672 25.75 -2.63 13.99
C ASP A 672 25.41 -2.11 12.59
N TYR A 673 24.16 -1.66 12.36
CA TYR A 673 23.78 -0.99 11.10
C TYR A 673 24.61 0.26 10.81
N CYS A 674 24.97 0.99 11.86
CA CYS A 674 25.82 2.16 11.79
C CYS A 674 27.31 1.83 11.58
N LEU A 675 27.73 0.56 11.62
CA LEU A 675 29.12 0.10 11.46
C LEU A 675 30.12 0.87 12.35
N GLY A 676 29.70 1.20 13.57
CA GLY A 676 30.51 1.95 14.53
C GLY A 676 30.65 3.45 14.24
N GLN A 677 29.86 4.02 13.32
CA GLN A 677 29.82 5.47 13.03
C GLN A 677 28.88 6.21 14.00
N PRO A 678 29.41 7.06 14.92
CA PRO A 678 28.59 7.73 15.91
C PRO A 678 27.58 8.72 15.32
N ASP A 679 27.92 9.37 14.21
CA ASP A 679 27.05 10.35 13.55
C ASP A 679 25.81 9.69 12.92
N LEU A 680 25.97 8.49 12.35
CA LEU A 680 24.84 7.70 11.87
C LEU A 680 23.97 7.21 13.03
N LEU A 681 24.58 6.74 14.11
CA LEU A 681 23.83 6.32 15.31
C LEU A 681 23.01 7.49 15.89
N ARG A 682 23.59 8.69 15.90
CA ARG A 682 22.92 9.93 16.28
C ARG A 682 21.81 10.33 15.31
N SER A 683 21.96 10.09 14.01
CA SER A 683 20.89 10.38 13.05
C SER A 683 19.60 9.59 13.34
N VAL A 684 19.74 8.40 13.96
CA VAL A 684 18.61 7.52 14.30
C VAL A 684 18.12 7.73 15.74
N LEU A 685 19.04 7.75 16.71
CA LEU A 685 18.69 7.80 18.14
C LEU A 685 18.70 9.23 18.72
N GLY A 686 19.10 10.23 17.93
CA GLY A 686 19.10 11.65 18.27
C GLY A 686 19.76 11.96 19.61
N LYS A 687 19.00 12.59 20.52
CA LYS A 687 19.48 13.07 21.83
C LYS A 687 19.86 11.94 22.78
N LEU A 688 19.53 10.70 22.45
CA LEU A 688 19.91 9.53 23.24
C LEU A 688 21.38 9.16 23.02
N VAL A 689 22.11 9.79 22.09
CA VAL A 689 23.54 9.58 21.85
C VAL A 689 24.34 10.77 22.37
N ASP A 690 25.27 10.55 23.30
CA ASP A 690 26.11 11.58 23.89
C ASP A 690 27.09 12.19 22.87
N ASP A 691 27.07 13.53 22.74
CA ASP A 691 27.86 14.35 21.80
C ASP A 691 29.37 14.15 21.88
N ARG A 692 29.88 13.80 23.06
CA ARG A 692 31.31 13.74 23.30
C ARG A 692 31.85 12.33 23.14
N THR A 693 31.05 11.33 23.49
CA THR A 693 31.46 9.93 23.54
C THR A 693 30.93 9.10 22.37
N GLY A 694 29.90 9.58 21.68
CA GLY A 694 29.24 8.84 20.60
C GLY A 694 28.50 7.59 21.07
N ARG A 695 28.23 7.48 22.37
CA ARG A 695 27.60 6.32 23.00
C ARG A 695 26.18 6.66 23.44
N VAL A 696 25.31 5.64 23.47
CA VAL A 696 23.96 5.81 23.98
C VAL A 696 23.99 6.12 25.48
N VAL A 697 23.28 7.17 25.88
CA VAL A 697 23.17 7.63 27.26
C VAL A 697 22.54 6.52 28.10
N GLN A 698 23.18 6.19 29.23
CA GLN A 698 22.60 5.29 30.22
C GLN A 698 21.67 6.10 31.11
N THR A 699 20.42 5.69 31.19
CA THR A 699 19.37 6.41 31.93
C THR A 699 18.77 5.50 32.98
N ASN A 700 18.12 6.09 33.98
CA ASN A 700 17.27 5.31 34.89
C ASN A 700 16.11 4.73 34.05
N PRO A 701 15.77 3.43 34.19
CA PRO A 701 14.66 2.82 33.47
C PRO A 701 13.37 3.66 33.50
N GLN A 702 13.08 4.30 34.63
CA GLN A 702 11.86 5.11 34.81
C GLN A 702 11.83 6.38 33.96
N ASP A 703 12.98 6.92 33.59
CA ASP A 703 13.08 8.16 32.78
C ASP A 703 13.09 7.85 31.27
N LEU A 704 13.45 6.61 30.88
CA LEU A 704 13.60 6.22 29.49
C LEU A 704 12.32 6.38 28.65
N PRO A 705 11.11 6.01 29.12
CA PRO A 705 9.90 6.18 28.32
C PRO A 705 9.66 7.63 27.90
N GLY A 706 9.86 8.58 28.82
CA GLY A 706 9.72 10.01 28.53
C GLY A 706 10.75 10.49 27.51
N MET A 707 12.01 10.04 27.62
CA MET A 707 13.06 10.40 26.66
C MET A 707 12.82 9.82 25.26
N LEU A 708 12.32 8.59 25.18
CA LEU A 708 11.91 7.97 23.91
C LEU A 708 10.70 8.69 23.32
N ALA A 709 9.74 9.08 24.15
CA ALA A 709 8.59 9.86 23.70
C ALA A 709 9.06 11.21 23.12
N ASP A 710 9.94 11.93 23.81
CA ASP A 710 10.44 13.22 23.30
C ASP A 710 11.20 13.08 21.97
N GLU A 711 11.99 12.02 21.81
CA GLU A 711 12.83 11.80 20.61
C GLU A 711 12.03 11.25 19.41
N PHE A 712 10.98 10.47 19.65
CA PHE A 712 10.24 9.77 18.60
C PHE A 712 8.78 10.23 18.43
N ALA A 713 8.20 10.99 19.37
CA ALA A 713 6.83 11.51 19.27
C ALA A 713 6.71 12.80 18.42
N SER A 714 7.72 13.12 17.59
CA SER A 714 7.75 14.37 16.81
C SER A 714 8.28 14.18 15.38
N THR A 715 7.59 13.40 14.56
CA THR A 715 7.67 13.51 13.08
C THR A 715 6.41 14.16 12.51
N SER A 716 6.01 15.31 13.08
CA SER A 716 4.98 16.18 12.50
C SER A 716 5.27 17.68 12.63
N SER A 717 6.47 18.12 13.03
CA SER A 717 6.74 19.56 13.18
C SER A 717 8.22 19.98 13.04
N ALA A 718 8.89 19.59 11.96
CA ALA A 718 10.21 20.13 11.65
C ALA A 718 10.38 20.39 10.14
N GLY A 719 9.84 21.52 9.69
CA GLY A 719 10.02 22.04 8.35
C GLY A 719 9.46 23.45 8.27
N GLU A 720 10.34 24.44 8.51
CA GLU A 720 10.24 25.88 8.21
C GLU A 720 10.39 26.82 9.42
N GLU A 721 11.60 26.85 9.98
CA GLU A 721 12.19 28.12 10.43
C GLU A 721 13.64 28.19 9.91
N ARG A 722 13.80 28.74 8.70
CA ARG A 722 15.04 29.41 8.31
C ARG A 722 14.74 30.90 8.32
N THR A 723 14.97 31.54 9.46
CA THR A 723 15.13 32.99 9.53
C THR A 723 16.50 33.36 8.98
N GLU A 724 16.51 34.15 7.92
CA GLU A 724 17.61 35.06 7.59
C GLU A 724 17.77 36.06 8.74
N ASP A 725 18.98 36.19 9.30
CA ASP A 725 19.60 37.50 9.51
C ASP A 725 21.13 37.38 9.70
N GLU A 726 21.80 38.42 9.23
CA GLU A 726 23.23 38.64 8.95
C GLU A 726 24.13 38.56 10.21
N SER A 727 25.43 38.24 10.19
CA SER A 727 26.51 39.03 9.56
C SER A 727 27.89 38.55 10.09
N LEU A 728 28.88 38.58 9.18
CA LEU A 728 30.31 38.92 9.38
C LEU A 728 31.32 37.97 10.09
N GLY A 729 32.39 37.66 9.33
CA GLY A 729 33.74 37.28 9.80
C GLY A 729 34.26 36.04 9.07
N GLY A 730 34.96 36.15 7.93
CA GLY A 730 36.43 36.28 7.87
C GLY A 730 37.12 35.07 8.52
N TRP A 731 37.86 34.21 7.84
CA TRP A 731 39.11 34.45 7.12
C TRP A 731 39.47 33.16 6.35
N GLY A 732 40.22 33.31 5.25
CA GLY A 732 40.73 32.17 4.47
C GLY A 732 41.96 31.51 5.09
N GLY A 733 42.44 30.49 4.38
CA GLY A 733 43.79 29.95 4.53
C GLY A 733 43.82 28.48 4.95
N GLU A 734 44.25 27.66 3.98
CA GLU A 734 44.67 26.24 4.03
C GLU A 734 43.61 25.15 4.07
#